data_AF-A0A9P8Q0B1-F1
#
_entry.id   AF-A0A9P8Q0B1-F1
#
_cell.length_a   1.000
_cell.length_b   1.000
_cell.length_c   1.000
_cell.angle_alpha   90.00
_cell.angle_beta   90.00
_cell.angle_gamma   90.00
#
_symmetry.space_group_name_H-M   'P 1'
#
loop_
_entity.id
_entity.type
_entity.pdbx_description
1 polymer ?
#
loop_
_entity_poly.entity_id
_entity_poly.type
_entity_poly.pdbx_seq_one_letter_code
_entity_poly.pdbx_strand_id
1 'polypeptide(L)'
;MTDLEFDQTLAAEPGVTESFPFNETEEDSFLHDLTPSPRQVLRICLNLKLLIDNVIPIQFKWEDVISSDSKIINHRVIDLALQAAGGEGNGKIGSSSQKYRSSLVFALLKVTGWYWELAGTEIHDSDLYNLRAEAAQLIAKTVIEREKDHKFLFHMLTHRFVVNLNTIDSEPANALELAVDMHSTTIIGSSGYQRCVKWLWNGLIVQSAKNPSCYVFYKDVAKNSLLTHFNPNRIKTPLYQNYLEIFFSVVYLLLYTIYINQNEKGVVPLILPEIGYYLFTFSYIYDETVKLYHIGINNSYFNFWNIYNDFMYGIISVAIILRFVALHKVSSDPDFALTLDLASFRLLALTAPLMWCRMLLFLDVERFVGVLIVIIKVMMKESFIFFFLLTIVIVGFLQGFLGLDSSDGKRNSTYLIVTELMKGILGGANYSAFQQFSYPYSSILFYAYNFLISVILLNVLIALFSSAYQKVYDNALEEYMVLYTTRVLKYIRAPDSQVYVPPLNLIELIISPFQLILTKLQYNVLSYYVMIIIYSPFLCYISIKETIQARKISYNRLKGLSDDANEYDREWDLTDGYRDSDYLNGLFSDGNEGVQISNRHISQDLKDQYRAENEDPTFKVGKNWYNKVNTVSQPIDQSNEHGIGWELYPLYEKIDNLTKLVENLKEKENN
;
A
#
# COMPACT_ATOMS: atom_id res chain seq x y z
N MET A 1 14.17 33.58 8.61
CA MET A 1 15.04 34.55 7.93
C MET A 1 16.47 34.26 8.36
N THR A 2 17.09 33.32 7.66
CA THR A 2 18.52 33.16 7.37
C THR A 2 18.58 31.88 6.54
N ASP A 3 18.70 32.11 5.24
CA ASP A 3 18.91 31.10 4.22
C ASP A 3 20.16 30.27 4.56
N LEU A 4 20.03 28.94 4.53
CA LEU A 4 21.16 28.04 4.50
C LEU A 4 21.13 27.34 3.14
N GLU A 5 21.83 27.98 2.20
CA GLU A 5 22.25 27.39 0.94
C GLU A 5 22.96 26.06 1.22
N PHE A 6 22.46 24.99 0.62
CA PHE A 6 23.11 23.69 0.59
C PHE A 6 24.34 23.79 -0.32
N ASP A 7 25.51 23.98 0.29
CA ASP A 7 26.78 24.06 -0.43
C ASP A 7 27.18 22.66 -0.93
N GLN A 8 27.08 22.47 -2.25
CA GLN A 8 27.50 21.28 -3.00
C GLN A 8 29.01 21.32 -3.26
N THR A 9 29.87 21.26 -2.25
CA THR A 9 31.31 21.06 -2.46
C THR A 9 31.99 20.34 -1.30
N LEU A 10 31.89 19.00 -1.26
CA LEU A 10 32.84 18.18 -0.52
C LEU A 10 33.51 17.19 -1.48
N ALA A 11 34.67 17.64 -1.96
CA ALA A 11 35.62 16.86 -2.73
C ALA A 11 36.10 15.64 -1.94
N ALA A 12 36.34 14.56 -2.67
CA ALA A 12 36.81 13.28 -2.17
C ALA A 12 38.15 13.39 -1.42
N GLU A 13 38.16 13.00 -0.14
CA GLU A 13 39.38 12.56 0.53
C GLU A 13 39.63 11.07 0.24
N PRO A 14 40.81 10.68 -0.29
CA PRO A 14 41.14 9.29 -0.54
C PRO A 14 41.81 8.72 0.72
N GLY A 15 41.11 7.91 1.51
CA GLY A 15 41.77 7.29 2.66
C GLY A 15 40.96 6.33 3.54
N VAL A 16 39.63 6.40 3.55
CA VAL A 16 38.79 5.48 4.33
C VAL A 16 37.59 5.06 3.50
N THR A 17 37.78 4.10 2.61
CA THR A 17 36.67 3.39 1.97
C THR A 17 36.05 2.43 2.98
N GLU A 18 35.27 2.97 3.93
CA GLU A 18 34.33 2.17 4.68
C GLU A 18 33.26 1.66 3.70
N SER A 19 33.14 0.33 3.64
CA SER A 19 32.18 -0.41 2.83
C SER A 19 30.75 -0.18 3.33
N PHE A 20 30.21 1.01 3.14
CA PHE A 20 28.78 1.21 3.21
C PHE A 20 28.15 0.50 1.99
N PRO A 21 27.20 -0.44 2.18
CA PRO A 21 26.62 -1.22 1.08
C PRO A 21 25.75 -0.38 0.11
N PHE A 22 25.66 0.94 0.34
CA PHE A 22 24.89 1.92 -0.42
C PHE A 22 25.71 2.72 -1.44
N ASN A 23 26.99 2.41 -1.67
CA ASN A 23 27.72 3.06 -2.77
C ASN A 23 27.00 2.78 -4.10
N GLU A 24 26.90 3.75 -4.99
CA GLU A 24 26.32 3.56 -6.34
C GLU A 24 27.23 2.61 -7.16
N THR A 25 26.67 1.78 -8.04
CA THR A 25 27.46 1.13 -9.10
C THR A 25 27.66 2.08 -10.27
N GLU A 26 28.61 1.80 -11.16
CA GLU A 26 28.73 2.53 -12.43
C GLU A 26 27.43 2.42 -13.27
N GLU A 27 26.70 1.29 -13.19
CA GLU A 27 25.37 1.14 -13.81
C GLU A 27 24.30 2.06 -13.18
N ASP A 28 24.31 2.23 -11.85
CA ASP A 28 23.39 3.15 -11.15
C ASP A 28 23.71 4.62 -11.50
N SER A 29 25.00 4.95 -11.66
CA SER A 29 25.44 6.27 -12.13
C SER A 29 24.96 6.59 -13.54
N PHE A 30 24.90 5.58 -14.42
CA PHE A 30 24.33 5.74 -15.76
C PHE A 30 22.82 6.02 -15.72
N LEU A 31 22.08 5.36 -14.81
CA LEU A 31 20.68 5.65 -14.53
C LEU A 31 20.46 7.06 -13.94
N HIS A 32 21.45 7.64 -13.27
CA HIS A 32 21.39 9.02 -12.77
C HIS A 32 21.50 10.09 -13.88
N ASP A 33 22.18 9.81 -14.98
CA ASP A 33 22.28 10.72 -16.13
C ASP A 33 21.02 10.73 -17.03
N LEU A 34 20.10 9.78 -16.82
CA LEU A 34 18.85 9.59 -17.56
C LEU A 34 17.70 10.54 -17.11
N THR A 35 17.98 11.63 -16.39
CA THR A 35 16.93 12.53 -15.84
C THR A 35 16.55 13.69 -16.77
N PRO A 36 15.28 13.77 -17.24
CA PRO A 36 14.84 14.86 -18.10
C PRO A 36 14.68 16.17 -17.32
N SER A 37 14.92 17.30 -17.98
CA SER A 37 14.72 18.62 -17.35
C SER A 37 13.22 18.92 -17.13
N PRO A 38 12.85 19.75 -16.13
CA PRO A 38 11.45 20.05 -15.82
C PRO A 38 10.62 20.57 -17.00
N ARG A 39 11.25 21.37 -17.87
CA ARG A 39 10.61 21.91 -19.09
C ARG A 39 10.41 20.84 -20.17
N GLN A 40 11.32 19.87 -20.26
CA GLN A 40 11.15 18.73 -21.15
C GLN A 40 9.98 17.85 -20.68
N VAL A 41 9.87 17.60 -19.36
CA VAL A 41 8.74 16.86 -18.79
C VAL A 41 7.41 17.56 -19.10
N LEU A 42 7.33 18.88 -18.92
CA LEU A 42 6.14 19.67 -19.29
C LEU A 42 5.78 19.49 -20.78
N ARG A 43 6.77 19.51 -21.67
CA ARG A 43 6.53 19.31 -23.11
C ARG A 43 5.95 17.93 -23.39
N ILE A 44 6.44 16.90 -22.71
CA ILE A 44 5.92 15.52 -22.82
C ILE A 44 4.47 15.48 -22.33
N CYS A 45 4.14 16.10 -21.20
CA CYS A 45 2.76 16.21 -20.71
C CYS A 45 1.82 16.86 -21.76
N LEU A 46 2.27 17.96 -22.39
CA LEU A 46 1.49 18.64 -23.43
C LEU A 46 1.27 17.77 -24.67
N ASN A 47 2.28 17.03 -25.11
CA ASN A 47 2.16 16.10 -26.24
C ASN A 47 1.18 14.97 -25.92
N LEU A 48 1.24 14.41 -24.71
CA LEU A 48 0.34 13.34 -24.26
C LEU A 48 -1.10 13.84 -24.13
N LYS A 49 -1.30 15.03 -23.57
CA LYS A 49 -2.61 15.69 -23.54
C LYS A 49 -3.18 15.84 -24.95
N LEU A 50 -2.38 16.36 -25.90
CA LEU A 50 -2.81 16.52 -27.29
C LEU A 50 -3.20 15.17 -27.92
N LEU A 51 -2.47 14.11 -27.61
CA LEU A 51 -2.82 12.76 -28.06
C LEU A 51 -4.19 12.33 -27.51
N ILE A 52 -4.40 12.43 -26.19
CA ILE A 52 -5.64 11.97 -25.53
C ILE A 52 -6.84 12.79 -25.97
N ASP A 53 -6.72 14.12 -26.07
CA ASP A 53 -7.79 15.01 -26.52
C ASP A 53 -8.25 14.68 -27.95
N ASN A 54 -7.33 14.27 -28.83
CA ASN A 54 -7.64 13.89 -30.21
C ASN A 54 -8.17 12.45 -30.34
N VAL A 55 -7.70 11.53 -29.50
CA VAL A 55 -8.19 10.14 -29.48
C VAL A 55 -9.60 10.06 -28.90
N ILE A 56 -9.91 10.92 -27.92
CA ILE A 56 -11.23 10.98 -27.25
C ILE A 56 -11.85 12.38 -27.43
N PRO A 57 -12.36 12.70 -28.64
CA PRO A 57 -12.99 13.99 -28.90
C PRO A 57 -14.40 14.08 -28.31
N ILE A 58 -15.08 12.94 -28.12
CA ILE A 58 -16.46 12.85 -27.63
C ILE A 58 -16.55 11.80 -26.50
N GLN A 59 -17.66 11.84 -25.76
CA GLN A 59 -17.96 10.84 -24.75
C GLN A 59 -18.31 9.50 -25.42
N PHE A 60 -17.35 8.57 -25.41
CA PHE A 60 -17.59 7.19 -25.82
C PHE A 60 -18.23 6.39 -24.68
N LYS A 61 -18.70 5.18 -25.00
CA LYS A 61 -19.10 4.22 -23.97
C LYS A 61 -17.85 3.79 -23.19
N TRP A 62 -17.98 3.75 -21.87
CA TRP A 62 -16.89 3.44 -20.94
C TRP A 62 -16.21 2.10 -21.24
N GLU A 63 -16.98 1.06 -21.58
CA GLU A 63 -16.48 -0.29 -21.85
C GLU A 63 -15.61 -0.38 -23.12
N ASP A 64 -15.91 0.44 -24.14
CA ASP A 64 -15.18 0.43 -25.42
C ASP A 64 -13.77 1.04 -25.29
N VAL A 65 -13.53 1.86 -24.25
CA VAL A 65 -12.24 2.50 -23.97
C VAL A 65 -11.43 1.70 -22.95
N ILE A 66 -12.07 1.17 -21.91
CA ILE A 66 -11.37 0.56 -20.76
C ILE A 66 -10.99 -0.90 -20.99
N SER A 67 -11.67 -1.59 -21.91
CA SER A 67 -11.36 -2.99 -22.22
C SER A 67 -9.87 -3.18 -22.57
N SER A 68 -9.27 -4.28 -22.12
CA SER A 68 -7.84 -4.57 -22.37
C SER A 68 -7.50 -4.54 -23.87
N ASP A 69 -8.45 -4.97 -24.71
CA ASP A 69 -8.40 -4.90 -26.17
C ASP A 69 -9.30 -3.77 -26.69
N SER A 70 -9.10 -2.56 -26.16
CA SER A 70 -9.91 -1.42 -26.56
C SER A 70 -9.72 -1.11 -28.05
N LYS A 71 -10.81 -0.82 -28.74
CA LYS A 71 -10.79 -0.44 -30.16
C LYS A 71 -10.16 0.94 -30.36
N ILE A 72 -10.28 1.79 -29.33
CA ILE A 72 -9.90 3.20 -29.35
C ILE A 72 -8.41 3.36 -28.96
N ILE A 73 -7.98 2.77 -27.85
CA ILE A 73 -6.58 2.77 -27.41
C ILE A 73 -5.91 1.52 -27.97
N ASN A 74 -5.52 1.61 -29.24
CA ASN A 74 -4.81 0.55 -29.94
C ASN A 74 -3.29 0.65 -29.77
N HIS A 75 -2.55 -0.35 -30.28
CA HIS A 75 -1.08 -0.37 -30.26
C HIS A 75 -0.46 0.88 -30.93
N ARG A 76 -1.12 1.46 -31.95
CA ARG A 76 -0.64 2.69 -32.60
C ARG A 76 -0.74 3.90 -31.68
N VAL A 77 -1.82 4.04 -30.92
CA VAL A 77 -1.97 5.09 -29.91
C VAL A 77 -0.89 4.94 -28.83
N ILE A 78 -0.59 3.71 -28.42
CA ILE A 78 0.48 3.44 -27.45
C ILE A 78 1.86 3.76 -28.04
N ASP A 79 2.11 3.42 -29.30
CA ASP A 79 3.36 3.77 -30.00
C ASP A 79 3.51 5.29 -30.13
N LEU A 80 2.42 6.01 -30.44
CA LEU A 80 2.40 7.48 -30.46
C LEU A 80 2.64 8.06 -29.05
N ALA A 81 2.11 7.44 -28.00
CA ALA A 81 2.39 7.84 -26.63
C ALA A 81 3.88 7.65 -26.28
N LEU A 82 4.50 6.54 -26.70
CA LEU A 82 5.94 6.33 -26.54
C LEU A 82 6.79 7.30 -27.36
N GLN A 83 6.31 7.71 -28.55
CA GLN A 83 6.95 8.72 -29.39
C GLN A 83 6.76 10.14 -28.86
N ALA A 84 5.72 10.41 -28.06
CA ALA A 84 5.47 11.71 -27.44
C ALA A 84 6.62 12.15 -26.50
N ALA A 85 7.38 11.19 -25.95
CA ALA A 85 8.60 11.43 -25.19
C ALA A 85 9.76 11.97 -26.06
N GLY A 86 9.80 11.62 -27.35
CA GLY A 86 10.86 12.00 -28.28
C GLY A 86 12.19 11.26 -28.08
N GLY A 87 13.25 11.86 -28.61
CA GLY A 87 14.63 11.32 -28.57
C GLY A 87 14.94 10.32 -29.69
N GLU A 88 16.22 10.01 -29.84
CA GLU A 88 16.72 9.05 -30.83
C GLU A 88 16.90 7.67 -30.21
N GLY A 89 16.77 6.61 -31.02
CA GLY A 89 17.09 5.24 -30.63
C GLY A 89 15.93 4.36 -30.16
N ASN A 90 14.67 4.81 -30.29
CA ASN A 90 13.45 4.02 -30.08
C ASN A 90 13.39 3.22 -28.76
N GLY A 91 14.04 3.71 -27.69
CA GLY A 91 14.08 3.07 -26.38
C GLY A 91 15.13 1.96 -26.22
N LYS A 92 16.12 1.87 -27.12
CA LYS A 92 17.30 1.02 -26.87
C LYS A 92 18.05 1.49 -25.62
N ILE A 93 18.68 0.54 -24.93
CA ILE A 93 19.49 0.80 -23.73
C ILE A 93 20.60 1.80 -24.08
N GLY A 94 20.65 2.89 -23.32
CA GLY A 94 21.59 4.00 -23.46
C GLY A 94 21.28 5.00 -24.57
N SER A 95 20.08 4.95 -25.14
CA SER A 95 19.62 5.95 -26.11
C SER A 95 19.03 7.20 -25.44
N SER A 96 19.05 8.34 -26.14
CA SER A 96 18.42 9.57 -25.65
C SER A 96 16.90 9.44 -25.52
N SER A 97 16.26 8.56 -26.28
CA SER A 97 14.84 8.25 -26.12
C SER A 97 14.53 7.57 -24.77
N GLN A 98 15.42 6.73 -24.26
CA GLN A 98 15.25 6.06 -22.96
C GLN A 98 15.15 7.08 -21.81
N LYS A 99 15.97 8.15 -21.87
CA LYS A 99 15.94 9.28 -20.94
C LYS A 99 14.56 9.90 -20.81
N TYR A 100 13.92 10.24 -21.94
CA TYR A 100 12.62 10.90 -21.92
C TYR A 100 11.47 9.95 -21.58
N ARG A 101 11.57 8.69 -22.03
CA ARG A 101 10.58 7.65 -21.71
C ARG A 101 10.49 7.35 -20.22
N SER A 102 11.57 7.55 -19.45
CA SER A 102 11.55 7.38 -17.99
C SER A 102 10.47 8.23 -17.29
N SER A 103 10.10 9.39 -17.85
CA SER A 103 9.10 10.28 -17.26
C SER A 103 7.66 10.01 -17.71
N LEU A 104 7.41 9.05 -18.60
CA LEU A 104 6.12 8.92 -19.29
C LEU A 104 4.96 8.60 -18.33
N VAL A 105 5.15 7.66 -17.40
CA VAL A 105 4.11 7.28 -16.42
C VAL A 105 3.80 8.46 -15.50
N PHE A 106 4.83 9.16 -15.03
CA PHE A 106 4.66 10.38 -14.24
C PHE A 106 3.92 11.48 -15.02
N ALA A 107 4.26 11.68 -16.29
CA ALA A 107 3.59 12.65 -17.15
C ALA A 107 2.11 12.30 -17.39
N LEU A 108 1.80 11.02 -17.63
CA LEU A 108 0.43 10.53 -17.78
C LEU A 108 -0.38 10.74 -16.49
N LEU A 109 0.19 10.44 -15.32
CA LEU A 109 -0.43 10.70 -14.02
C LEU A 109 -0.73 12.20 -13.83
N LYS A 110 0.19 13.10 -14.20
CA LYS A 110 -0.06 14.56 -14.14
C LYS A 110 -1.17 14.99 -15.08
N VAL A 111 -1.26 14.39 -16.27
CA VAL A 111 -2.36 14.63 -17.22
C VAL A 111 -3.70 14.11 -16.67
N THR A 112 -3.72 12.93 -16.04
CA THR A 112 -4.90 12.39 -15.33
C THR A 112 -5.39 13.36 -14.25
N GLY A 113 -4.50 13.82 -13.38
CA GLY A 113 -4.86 14.77 -12.31
C GLY A 113 -5.44 16.08 -12.86
N TRP A 114 -4.91 16.57 -13.97
CA TRP A 114 -5.44 17.76 -14.65
C TRP A 114 -6.86 17.53 -15.21
N TYR A 115 -7.15 16.37 -15.80
CA TYR A 115 -8.50 16.05 -16.26
C TYR A 115 -9.51 15.92 -15.12
N TRP A 116 -9.13 15.38 -13.96
CA TRP A 116 -10.02 15.34 -12.80
C TRP A 116 -10.29 16.72 -12.20
N GLU A 117 -9.28 17.60 -12.14
CA GLU A 117 -9.48 18.99 -11.76
C GLU A 117 -10.46 19.67 -12.73
N LEU A 118 -10.27 19.45 -14.03
CA LEU A 118 -11.15 19.98 -15.06
C LEU A 118 -12.59 19.44 -14.91
N ALA A 119 -12.76 18.14 -14.66
CA ALA A 119 -14.07 17.52 -14.42
C ALA A 119 -14.80 18.09 -13.20
N GLY A 120 -14.05 18.57 -12.19
CA GLY A 120 -14.60 19.25 -11.01
C GLY A 120 -15.00 20.71 -11.28
N THR A 121 -14.26 21.41 -12.14
CA THR A 121 -14.53 22.81 -12.50
C THR A 121 -15.59 22.96 -13.61
N GLU A 122 -15.55 22.10 -14.62
CA GLU A 122 -16.40 22.13 -15.81
C GLU A 122 -17.44 21.00 -15.75
N ILE A 123 -18.45 21.18 -14.90
CA ILE A 123 -19.46 20.14 -14.61
C ILE A 123 -20.21 19.66 -15.87
N HIS A 124 -20.37 20.52 -16.89
CA HIS A 124 -21.11 20.18 -18.11
C HIS A 124 -20.50 19.03 -18.92
N ASP A 125 -19.17 18.94 -18.98
CA ASP A 125 -18.42 17.90 -19.70
C ASP A 125 -17.64 16.98 -18.74
N SER A 126 -18.09 16.91 -17.48
CA SER A 126 -17.41 16.15 -16.41
C SER A 126 -17.19 14.68 -16.80
N ASP A 127 -18.18 14.02 -17.40
CA ASP A 127 -18.07 12.63 -17.84
C ASP A 127 -17.02 12.41 -18.94
N LEU A 128 -16.87 13.37 -19.86
CA LEU A 128 -15.85 13.31 -20.91
C LEU A 128 -14.44 13.41 -20.33
N TYR A 129 -14.25 14.34 -19.39
CA TYR A 129 -12.96 14.50 -18.72
C TYR A 129 -12.61 13.31 -17.84
N ASN A 130 -13.58 12.72 -17.14
CA ASN A 130 -13.38 11.47 -16.41
C ASN A 130 -12.99 10.32 -17.36
N LEU A 131 -13.62 10.21 -18.52
CA LEU A 131 -13.25 9.21 -19.53
C LEU A 131 -11.82 9.42 -20.07
N ARG A 132 -11.40 10.67 -20.31
CA ARG A 132 -10.02 10.99 -20.70
C ARG A 132 -9.01 10.68 -19.61
N ALA A 133 -9.37 10.92 -18.35
CA ALA A 133 -8.54 10.59 -17.20
C ALA A 133 -8.31 9.07 -17.10
N GLU A 134 -9.36 8.26 -17.30
CA GLU A 134 -9.24 6.80 -17.35
C GLU A 134 -8.43 6.31 -18.55
N ALA A 135 -8.61 6.91 -19.72
CA ALA A 135 -7.82 6.59 -20.90
C ALA A 135 -6.32 6.86 -20.68
N ALA A 136 -5.97 7.98 -20.03
CA ALA A 136 -4.60 8.29 -19.66
C ALA A 136 -4.01 7.23 -18.69
N GLN A 137 -4.81 6.74 -17.73
CA GLN A 137 -4.41 5.68 -16.82
C GLN A 137 -4.20 4.34 -17.55
N LEU A 138 -5.08 3.99 -18.47
CA LEU A 138 -4.95 2.77 -19.27
C LEU A 138 -3.71 2.82 -20.17
N ILE A 139 -3.42 3.96 -20.82
CA ILE A 139 -2.17 4.13 -21.58
C ILE A 139 -0.95 3.93 -20.66
N ALA A 140 -0.98 4.48 -19.44
CA ALA A 140 0.11 4.32 -18.48
C ALA A 140 0.28 2.85 -18.06
N LYS A 141 -0.82 2.15 -17.76
CA LYS A 141 -0.83 0.71 -17.47
C LYS A 141 -0.20 -0.09 -18.61
N THR A 142 -0.60 0.15 -19.86
CA THR A 142 -0.07 -0.60 -21.00
C THR A 142 1.40 -0.30 -21.26
N VAL A 143 1.86 0.93 -21.01
CA VAL A 143 3.28 1.27 -21.07
C VAL A 143 4.09 0.50 -20.03
N ILE A 144 3.57 0.37 -18.80
CA ILE A 144 4.19 -0.43 -17.73
C ILE A 144 4.26 -1.91 -18.12
N GLU A 145 3.18 -2.47 -18.69
CA GLU A 145 3.11 -3.88 -19.06
C GLU A 145 3.97 -4.23 -20.29
N ARG A 146 4.19 -3.28 -21.19
CA ARG A 146 5.03 -3.47 -22.39
C ARG A 146 6.52 -3.45 -22.08
N GLU A 147 6.92 -2.82 -20.98
CA GLU A 147 8.33 -2.68 -20.62
C GLU A 147 8.91 -3.99 -20.06
N LYS A 148 9.87 -4.57 -20.79
CA LYS A 148 10.48 -5.86 -20.43
C LYS A 148 11.68 -5.69 -19.50
N ASP A 149 12.38 -4.56 -19.57
CA ASP A 149 13.51 -4.29 -18.68
C ASP A 149 13.02 -3.83 -17.32
N HIS A 150 13.09 -4.72 -16.33
CA HIS A 150 12.65 -4.44 -14.97
C HIS A 150 13.47 -3.35 -14.30
N LYS A 151 14.78 -3.23 -14.59
CA LYS A 151 15.61 -2.19 -13.99
C LYS A 151 15.15 -0.81 -14.45
N PHE A 152 14.92 -0.66 -15.75
CA PHE A 152 14.42 0.58 -16.33
C PHE A 152 12.98 0.90 -15.88
N LEU A 153 12.10 -0.11 -15.85
CA LEU A 153 10.73 0.06 -15.35
C LEU A 153 10.71 0.54 -13.90
N PHE A 154 11.53 -0.04 -13.03
CA PHE A 154 11.60 0.40 -11.64
C PHE A 154 12.18 1.81 -11.52
N HIS A 155 13.17 2.18 -12.34
CA HIS A 155 13.63 3.56 -12.39
C HIS A 155 12.52 4.54 -12.81
N MET A 156 11.74 4.20 -13.85
CA MET A 156 10.58 4.97 -14.31
C MET A 156 9.54 5.19 -13.21
N LEU A 157 9.34 4.20 -12.33
CA LEU A 157 8.36 4.23 -11.24
C LEU A 157 8.87 4.79 -9.92
N THR A 158 10.20 4.83 -9.71
CA THR A 158 10.80 5.18 -8.41
C THR A 158 11.50 6.55 -8.42
N HIS A 159 11.88 7.04 -9.59
CA HIS A 159 12.56 8.32 -9.71
C HIS A 159 11.62 9.51 -9.48
N ARG A 160 12.08 10.50 -8.70
CA ARG A 160 11.30 11.74 -8.47
C ARG A 160 11.47 12.71 -9.63
N PHE A 161 10.37 12.99 -10.34
CA PHE A 161 10.33 13.95 -11.43
C PHE A 161 9.74 15.28 -10.98
N VAL A 162 10.07 16.33 -11.72
CA VAL A 162 9.62 17.70 -11.48
C VAL A 162 8.98 18.23 -12.77
N VAL A 163 7.82 18.89 -12.64
CA VAL A 163 7.19 19.61 -13.75
C VAL A 163 7.32 21.09 -13.49
N ASN A 164 7.65 21.84 -14.54
CA ASN A 164 7.65 23.30 -14.44
C ASN A 164 6.21 23.84 -14.54
N LEU A 165 5.78 24.59 -13.51
CA LEU A 165 4.52 25.33 -13.50
C LEU A 165 4.82 26.82 -13.65
N ASN A 166 4.60 27.34 -14.86
CA ASN A 166 4.92 28.72 -15.27
C ASN A 166 6.43 29.05 -15.18
N THR A 167 6.90 29.41 -13.98
CA THR A 167 8.29 29.77 -13.67
C THR A 167 8.83 29.03 -12.45
N ILE A 168 7.96 28.35 -11.70
CA ILE A 168 8.32 27.65 -10.47
C ILE A 168 8.29 26.15 -10.75
N ASP A 169 9.33 25.47 -10.31
CA ASP A 169 9.40 24.02 -10.37
C ASP A 169 8.50 23.41 -9.29
N SER A 170 7.67 22.44 -9.68
CA SER A 170 6.80 21.74 -8.73
C SER A 170 7.60 20.95 -7.71
N GLU A 171 6.97 20.56 -6.61
CA GLU A 171 7.59 19.62 -5.68
C GLU A 171 7.96 18.30 -6.40
N PRO A 172 9.17 17.75 -6.14
CA PRO A 172 9.63 16.53 -6.77
C PRO A 172 8.81 15.35 -6.28
N ALA A 173 8.10 14.70 -7.19
CA ALA A 173 7.20 13.60 -6.88
C ALA A 173 7.55 12.38 -7.73
N ASN A 174 7.47 11.21 -7.11
CA ASN A 174 7.67 9.95 -7.80
C ASN A 174 6.35 9.44 -8.41
N ALA A 175 6.40 8.70 -9.52
CA ALA A 175 5.21 8.09 -10.14
C ALA A 175 4.48 7.12 -9.19
N LEU A 176 5.22 6.30 -8.42
CA LEU A 176 4.63 5.35 -7.46
C LEU A 176 3.98 6.06 -6.27
N GLU A 177 4.57 7.15 -5.80
CA GLU A 177 3.97 7.99 -4.75
C GLU A 177 2.73 8.72 -5.26
N LEU A 178 2.83 9.34 -6.43
CA LEU A 178 1.78 10.13 -7.04
C LEU A 178 0.55 9.28 -7.41
N ALA A 179 0.73 8.06 -7.91
CA ALA A 179 -0.37 7.15 -8.23
C ALA A 179 -1.23 6.80 -7.01
N VAL A 180 -0.59 6.62 -5.85
CA VAL A 180 -1.29 6.34 -4.58
C VAL A 180 -1.96 7.59 -4.05
N ASP A 181 -1.27 8.74 -4.06
CA ASP A 181 -1.83 10.00 -3.56
C ASP A 181 -3.07 10.44 -4.39
N MET A 182 -3.11 10.06 -5.67
CA MET A 182 -4.23 10.29 -6.59
C MET A 182 -5.29 9.18 -6.60
N HIS A 183 -5.10 8.07 -5.87
CA HIS A 183 -5.97 6.89 -5.89
C HIS A 183 -6.21 6.29 -7.30
N SER A 184 -5.17 6.25 -8.14
CA SER A 184 -5.23 5.69 -9.51
C SER A 184 -5.18 4.16 -9.51
N THR A 185 -6.34 3.52 -9.29
CA THR A 185 -6.45 2.06 -9.11
C THR A 185 -5.98 1.25 -10.33
N THR A 186 -6.24 1.73 -11.55
CA THR A 186 -5.87 1.03 -12.79
C THR A 186 -4.36 0.89 -12.96
N ILE A 187 -3.58 1.93 -12.64
CA ILE A 187 -2.12 1.91 -12.73
C ILE A 187 -1.54 1.05 -11.60
N ILE A 188 -2.07 1.20 -10.38
CA ILE A 188 -1.65 0.42 -9.23
C ILE A 188 -1.91 -1.06 -9.46
N GLY A 189 -3.02 -1.41 -10.12
CA GLY A 189 -3.38 -2.79 -10.48
C GLY A 189 -2.48 -3.44 -11.54
N SER A 190 -1.59 -2.68 -12.19
CA SER A 190 -0.71 -3.22 -13.22
C SER A 190 0.35 -4.17 -12.65
N SER A 191 0.68 -5.22 -13.41
CA SER A 191 1.61 -6.26 -12.96
C SER A 191 3.02 -5.73 -12.70
N GLY A 192 3.53 -4.85 -13.57
CA GLY A 192 4.84 -4.22 -13.41
C GLY A 192 4.92 -3.29 -12.18
N TYR A 193 3.84 -2.57 -11.88
CA TYR A 193 3.73 -1.74 -10.69
C TYR A 193 3.73 -2.57 -9.41
N GLN A 194 2.86 -3.59 -9.33
CA GLN A 194 2.80 -4.49 -8.17
C GLN A 194 4.11 -5.22 -7.93
N ARG A 195 4.81 -5.59 -9.01
CA ARG A 195 6.15 -6.18 -8.92
C ARG A 195 7.18 -5.21 -8.33
N CYS A 196 7.16 -3.94 -8.74
CA CYS A 196 8.01 -2.90 -8.15
C CYS A 196 7.73 -2.74 -6.65
N VAL A 197 6.46 -2.68 -6.25
CA VAL A 197 6.03 -2.59 -4.84
C VAL A 197 6.50 -3.81 -4.06
N LYS A 198 6.41 -5.01 -4.62
CA LYS A 198 6.91 -6.24 -3.99
C LYS A 198 8.42 -6.22 -3.79
N TRP A 199 9.19 -5.69 -4.74
CA TRP A 199 10.64 -5.55 -4.62
C TRP A 199 11.03 -4.51 -3.56
N LEU A 200 10.28 -3.42 -3.46
CA LEU A 200 10.40 -2.45 -2.37
C LEU A 200 10.04 -3.09 -1.02
N TRP A 201 8.97 -3.88 -0.95
CA TRP A 201 8.55 -4.60 0.25
C TRP A 201 9.65 -5.55 0.77
N ASN A 202 10.25 -6.32 -0.14
CA ASN A 202 11.34 -7.24 0.18
C ASN A 202 12.69 -6.54 0.44
N GLY A 203 12.78 -5.22 0.23
CA GLY A 203 14.02 -4.47 0.43
C GLY A 203 15.12 -4.80 -0.59
N LEU A 204 14.72 -5.18 -1.81
CA LEU A 204 15.63 -5.33 -2.96
C LEU A 204 16.01 -3.96 -3.55
N ILE A 205 15.07 -3.03 -3.48
CA ILE A 205 15.23 -1.63 -3.89
C ILE A 205 15.22 -0.78 -2.62
N VAL A 206 16.22 0.08 -2.45
CA VAL A 206 16.36 0.96 -1.28
C VAL A 206 16.62 2.38 -1.74
N GLN A 207 16.11 3.37 -1.00
CA GLN A 207 16.40 4.78 -1.29
C GLN A 207 17.90 5.06 -1.13
N SER A 208 18.49 5.83 -2.06
CA SER A 208 19.90 6.19 -1.98
C SER A 208 20.16 7.10 -0.78
N ALA A 209 21.23 6.81 -0.04
CA ALA A 209 21.67 7.63 1.10
C ALA A 209 22.23 9.00 0.67
N LYS A 210 22.72 9.12 -0.57
CA LYS A 210 23.30 10.37 -1.10
C LYS A 210 22.23 11.28 -1.69
N ASN A 211 21.30 10.71 -2.46
CA ASN A 211 20.24 11.43 -3.17
C ASN A 211 18.87 10.85 -2.80
N PRO A 212 18.09 11.51 -1.93
CA PRO A 212 16.74 11.07 -1.54
C PRO A 212 15.76 10.94 -2.71
N SER A 213 16.05 11.57 -3.84
CA SER A 213 15.22 11.51 -5.05
C SER A 213 15.36 10.22 -5.86
N CYS A 214 16.31 9.35 -5.50
CA CYS A 214 16.63 8.14 -6.26
C CYS A 214 16.55 6.88 -5.42
N TYR A 215 16.16 5.79 -6.08
CA TYR A 215 16.16 4.44 -5.54
C TYR A 215 17.22 3.61 -6.26
N VAL A 216 17.94 2.79 -5.49
CA VAL A 216 19.09 2.00 -5.95
C VAL A 216 18.87 0.54 -5.56
N PHE A 217 19.38 -0.36 -6.39
CA PHE A 217 19.33 -1.79 -6.10
C PHE A 217 20.33 -2.16 -5.01
N TYR A 218 19.91 -3.03 -4.08
CA TYR A 218 20.79 -3.50 -3.04
C TYR A 218 21.89 -4.39 -3.63
N LYS A 219 23.15 -4.10 -3.31
CA LYS A 219 24.33 -4.74 -3.92
C LYS A 219 24.53 -6.19 -3.49
N ASP A 220 24.33 -6.45 -2.20
CA ASP A 220 24.71 -7.72 -1.58
C ASP A 220 23.61 -8.80 -1.63
N VAL A 221 22.53 -8.55 -2.40
CA VAL A 221 21.37 -9.47 -2.51
C VAL A 221 21.78 -10.88 -2.94
N ALA A 222 22.70 -11.03 -3.90
CA ALA A 222 23.07 -12.33 -4.47
C ALA A 222 24.26 -12.99 -3.76
N LYS A 223 24.83 -12.38 -2.71
CA LYS A 223 25.95 -12.97 -1.98
C LYS A 223 25.43 -14.07 -1.05
N ASN A 224 26.01 -15.26 -1.13
CA ASN A 224 25.55 -16.44 -0.38
C ASN A 224 26.10 -16.51 1.07
N SER A 225 26.81 -15.49 1.54
CA SER A 225 27.43 -15.48 2.88
C SER A 225 26.44 -15.01 3.94
N LEU A 226 26.27 -15.82 4.99
CA LEU A 226 25.41 -15.49 6.12
C LEU A 226 25.89 -14.22 6.87
N LEU A 227 27.20 -14.05 7.03
CA LEU A 227 27.78 -12.88 7.71
C LEU A 227 27.53 -11.58 6.93
N THR A 228 27.40 -11.66 5.61
CA THR A 228 27.09 -10.49 4.77
C THR A 228 25.66 -10.01 4.99
N HIS A 229 24.73 -10.91 5.28
CA HIS A 229 23.33 -10.57 5.58
C HIS A 229 23.09 -10.19 7.04
N PHE A 230 24.05 -10.49 7.94
CA PHE A 230 24.01 -10.09 9.34
C PHE A 230 24.35 -8.60 9.52
N ASN A 231 23.51 -7.74 8.94
CA ASN A 231 23.69 -6.30 8.92
C ASN A 231 22.44 -5.60 9.46
N PRO A 232 22.57 -4.69 10.45
CA PRO A 232 21.42 -3.97 11.03
C PRO A 232 20.69 -3.08 10.01
N ASN A 233 21.37 -2.68 8.94
CA ASN A 233 20.76 -1.93 7.84
C ASN A 233 19.61 -2.70 7.16
N ARG A 234 19.56 -4.04 7.21
CA ARG A 234 18.46 -4.81 6.65
C ARG A 234 17.15 -4.64 7.43
N ILE A 235 17.21 -4.19 8.69
CA ILE A 235 16.00 -3.85 9.48
C ILE A 235 15.26 -2.66 8.86
N LYS A 236 15.92 -1.83 8.05
CA LYS A 236 15.26 -0.74 7.31
C LYS A 236 14.26 -1.24 6.25
N THR A 237 14.31 -2.52 5.90
CA THR A 237 13.39 -3.08 4.91
C THR A 237 11.99 -3.22 5.52
N PRO A 238 10.93 -2.84 4.77
CA PRO A 238 9.60 -2.68 5.32
C PRO A 238 8.99 -4.02 5.77
N LEU A 239 9.33 -5.12 5.11
CA LEU A 239 8.89 -6.47 5.52
C LEU A 239 9.34 -6.82 6.94
N TYR A 240 10.61 -6.59 7.29
CA TYR A 240 11.09 -6.93 8.64
C TYR A 240 10.61 -5.95 9.70
N GLN A 241 10.47 -4.66 9.36
CA GLN A 241 9.84 -3.69 10.27
C GLN A 241 8.42 -4.12 10.63
N ASN A 242 7.63 -4.48 9.61
CA ASN A 242 6.28 -4.97 9.81
C ASN A 242 6.24 -6.22 10.71
N TYR A 243 7.14 -7.19 10.53
CA TYR A 243 7.18 -8.35 11.42
C TYR A 243 7.58 -8.00 12.86
N LEU A 244 8.54 -7.08 13.04
CA LEU A 244 8.91 -6.61 14.38
C LEU A 244 7.77 -5.87 15.06
N GLU A 245 7.07 -4.99 14.34
CA GLU A 245 5.89 -4.28 14.85
C GLU A 245 4.78 -5.24 15.27
N ILE A 246 4.47 -6.25 14.45
CA ILE A 246 3.51 -7.29 14.77
C ILE A 246 3.94 -8.03 16.04
N PHE A 247 5.19 -8.48 16.09
CA PHE A 247 5.71 -9.22 17.24
C PHE A 247 5.60 -8.40 18.53
N PHE A 248 6.07 -7.14 18.53
CA PHE A 248 6.00 -6.28 19.71
C PHE A 248 4.57 -5.90 20.07
N SER A 249 3.68 -5.76 19.09
CA SER A 249 2.28 -5.46 19.37
C SER A 249 1.54 -6.66 20.00
N VAL A 250 1.91 -7.90 19.64
CA VAL A 250 1.41 -9.11 20.31
C VAL A 250 1.94 -9.19 21.74
N VAL A 251 3.23 -8.90 21.96
CA VAL A 251 3.83 -8.84 23.31
C VAL A 251 3.13 -7.77 24.17
N TYR A 252 2.86 -6.60 23.60
CA TYR A 252 2.13 -5.52 24.28
C TYR A 252 0.71 -5.95 24.70
N LEU A 253 -0.01 -6.66 23.83
CA LEU A 253 -1.33 -7.21 24.15
C LEU A 253 -1.28 -8.29 25.24
N LEU A 254 -0.26 -9.15 25.23
CA LEU A 254 -0.05 -10.13 26.29
C LEU A 254 0.23 -9.47 27.63
N LEU A 255 1.09 -8.44 27.67
CA LEU A 255 1.36 -7.67 28.88
C LEU A 255 0.10 -6.99 29.41
N TYR A 256 -0.69 -6.36 28.52
CA TYR A 256 -1.98 -5.77 28.86
C TYR A 256 -2.96 -6.80 29.46
N THR A 257 -3.08 -7.96 28.81
CA THR A 257 -3.99 -9.03 29.24
C THR A 257 -3.56 -9.63 30.58
N ILE A 258 -2.27 -9.77 30.82
CA ILE A 258 -1.74 -10.21 32.11
C ILE A 258 -2.05 -9.16 33.18
N TYR A 259 -1.84 -7.87 32.88
CA TYR A 259 -2.08 -6.77 33.82
C TYR A 259 -3.55 -6.66 34.24
N ILE A 260 -4.49 -6.66 33.28
CA ILE A 260 -5.92 -6.50 33.59
C ILE A 260 -6.53 -7.70 34.34
N ASN A 261 -5.99 -8.91 34.16
CA ASN A 261 -6.49 -10.13 34.80
C ASN A 261 -5.86 -10.41 36.17
N GLN A 262 -5.05 -9.49 36.70
CA GLN A 262 -4.51 -9.62 38.05
C GLN A 262 -5.64 -9.43 39.09
N ASN A 263 -5.80 -10.42 39.96
CA ASN A 263 -6.86 -10.46 40.99
C ASN A 263 -6.42 -9.83 42.32
N GLU A 264 -5.47 -8.91 42.29
CA GLU A 264 -4.94 -8.31 43.52
C GLU A 264 -5.90 -7.23 44.03
N LYS A 265 -6.31 -7.37 45.30
CA LYS A 265 -7.21 -6.42 45.97
C LYS A 265 -6.37 -5.45 46.79
N GLY A 266 -6.42 -4.16 46.45
CA GLY A 266 -5.76 -3.08 47.18
C GLY A 266 -4.66 -2.40 46.37
N VAL A 267 -4.09 -1.32 46.91
CA VAL A 267 -3.01 -0.57 46.26
C VAL A 267 -1.68 -1.30 46.47
N VAL A 268 -1.36 -2.21 45.55
CA VAL A 268 -0.11 -2.98 45.55
C VAL A 268 0.99 -2.21 44.80
N PRO A 269 2.28 -2.30 45.22
CA PRO A 269 3.40 -1.78 44.45
C PRO A 269 3.48 -2.33 43.02
N LEU A 270 4.20 -1.60 42.16
CA LEU A 270 4.33 -1.92 40.74
C LEU A 270 4.91 -3.32 40.50
N ILE A 271 4.19 -4.11 39.70
CA ILE A 271 4.59 -5.48 39.34
C ILE A 271 5.36 -5.47 38.02
N LEU A 272 6.22 -6.44 37.78
CA LEU A 272 7.05 -6.51 36.56
C LEU A 272 6.24 -6.40 35.23
N PRO A 273 5.08 -7.09 35.05
CA PRO A 273 4.28 -6.93 33.84
C PRO A 273 3.64 -5.54 33.70
N GLU A 274 3.29 -4.89 34.82
CA GLU A 274 2.75 -3.51 34.84
C GLU A 274 3.83 -2.51 34.39
N ILE A 275 5.06 -2.65 34.89
CA ILE A 275 6.21 -1.85 34.46
C ILE A 275 6.49 -2.05 32.97
N GLY A 276 6.51 -3.30 32.51
CA GLY A 276 6.68 -3.63 31.09
C GLY A 276 5.60 -2.98 30.21
N TYR A 277 4.34 -3.09 30.62
CA TYR A 277 3.21 -2.46 29.92
C TYR A 277 3.37 -0.94 29.84
N TYR A 278 3.75 -0.27 30.93
CA TYR A 278 3.94 1.18 30.94
C TYR A 278 5.11 1.63 30.06
N LEU A 279 6.21 0.90 30.04
CA LEU A 279 7.34 1.19 29.14
C LEU A 279 6.91 1.08 27.67
N PHE A 280 6.16 0.05 27.30
CA PHE A 280 5.61 -0.07 25.95
C PHE A 280 4.64 1.06 25.61
N THR A 281 3.73 1.41 26.52
CA THR A 281 2.79 2.53 26.30
C THR A 281 3.54 3.83 26.08
N PHE A 282 4.54 4.13 26.91
CA PHE A 282 5.35 5.34 26.79
C PHE A 282 6.12 5.37 25.46
N SER A 283 6.69 4.23 25.06
CA SER A 283 7.34 4.08 23.76
C SER A 283 6.40 4.38 22.59
N TYR A 284 5.18 3.83 22.59
CA TYR A 284 4.23 4.08 21.51
C TYR A 284 3.75 5.53 21.48
N ILE A 285 3.53 6.16 22.64
CA ILE A 285 3.18 7.59 22.71
C ILE A 285 4.32 8.44 22.15
N TYR A 286 5.57 8.11 22.49
CA TYR A 286 6.73 8.82 21.97
C TYR A 286 6.81 8.68 20.44
N ASP A 287 6.63 7.48 19.91
CA ASP A 287 6.62 7.21 18.46
C ASP A 287 5.54 8.03 17.72
N GLU A 288 4.30 8.03 18.22
CA GLU A 288 3.22 8.84 17.63
C GLU A 288 3.48 10.35 17.76
N THR A 289 4.12 10.80 18.86
CA THR A 289 4.51 12.20 19.04
C THR A 289 5.59 12.63 18.04
N VAL A 290 6.57 11.77 17.77
CA VAL A 290 7.62 12.01 16.77
C VAL A 290 7.01 12.08 15.37
N LYS A 291 6.07 11.18 15.04
CA LYS A 291 5.33 11.19 13.78
C LYS A 291 4.50 12.47 13.62
N LEU A 292 3.80 12.89 14.67
CA LEU A 292 3.06 14.15 14.72
C LEU A 292 3.95 15.36 14.42
N TYR A 293 5.16 15.38 15.00
CA TYR A 293 6.11 16.48 14.81
C TYR A 293 6.65 16.56 13.37
N HIS A 294 7.08 15.43 12.79
CA HIS A 294 7.74 15.41 11.48
C HIS A 294 6.77 15.47 10.29
N ILE A 295 5.62 14.79 10.37
CA ILE A 295 4.62 14.77 9.29
C ILE A 295 3.78 16.06 9.31
N GLY A 296 3.71 16.73 10.47
CA GLY A 296 3.01 17.99 10.67
C GLY A 296 1.49 17.84 10.73
N ILE A 297 0.83 18.83 11.33
CA ILE A 297 -0.63 18.86 11.55
C ILE A 297 -1.41 19.06 10.24
N ASN A 298 -0.82 19.70 9.23
CA ASN A 298 -1.57 20.25 8.10
C ASN A 298 -1.82 19.32 6.90
N ASN A 299 -1.03 18.27 6.64
CA ASN A 299 -1.15 17.58 5.34
C ASN A 299 -1.17 16.05 5.31
N SER A 300 -1.07 15.29 6.41
CA SER A 300 -1.15 13.80 6.33
C SER A 300 -1.36 13.01 7.63
N TYR A 301 -1.31 13.62 8.82
CA TYR A 301 -1.36 12.82 10.08
C TYR A 301 -2.76 12.28 10.43
N PHE A 302 -3.84 13.00 10.10
CA PHE A 302 -5.22 12.68 10.50
C PHE A 302 -5.84 11.50 9.71
N ASN A 303 -5.13 10.37 9.67
CA ASN A 303 -5.69 9.10 9.26
C ASN A 303 -6.56 8.51 10.38
N PHE A 304 -7.68 7.87 10.04
CA PHE A 304 -8.63 7.28 11.00
C PHE A 304 -7.93 6.43 12.08
N TRP A 305 -6.97 5.61 11.66
CA TRP A 305 -6.24 4.71 12.55
C TRP A 305 -5.28 5.41 13.50
N ASN A 306 -4.70 6.56 13.11
CA ASN A 306 -3.84 7.33 14.00
C ASN A 306 -4.70 7.99 15.08
N ILE A 307 -5.83 8.61 14.71
CA ILE A 307 -6.79 9.18 15.66
C ILE A 307 -7.30 8.11 16.63
N TYR A 308 -7.58 6.92 16.12
CA TYR A 308 -8.00 5.78 16.92
C TYR A 308 -6.94 5.38 17.96
N ASN A 309 -5.68 5.27 17.54
CA ASN A 309 -4.56 4.97 18.42
C ASN A 309 -4.33 6.09 19.45
N ASP A 310 -4.36 7.35 19.03
CA ASP A 310 -4.20 8.52 19.92
C ASP A 310 -5.28 8.58 20.98
N PHE A 311 -6.53 8.30 20.60
CA PHE A 311 -7.64 8.23 21.56
C PHE A 311 -7.43 7.10 22.56
N MET A 312 -7.03 5.91 22.10
CA MET A 312 -6.72 4.77 22.96
C MET A 312 -5.57 5.09 23.92
N TYR A 313 -4.45 5.61 23.41
CA TYR A 313 -3.30 6.00 24.23
C TYR A 313 -3.61 7.14 25.20
N GLY A 314 -4.50 8.06 24.83
CA GLY A 314 -5.01 9.11 25.70
C GLY A 314 -5.74 8.55 26.92
N ILE A 315 -6.67 7.60 26.73
CA ILE A 315 -7.38 6.96 27.84
C ILE A 315 -6.42 6.17 28.73
N ILE A 316 -5.49 5.40 28.13
CA ILE A 316 -4.49 4.63 28.87
C ILE A 316 -3.60 5.56 29.70
N SER A 317 -3.16 6.68 29.12
CA SER A 317 -2.34 7.67 29.81
C SER A 317 -3.04 8.24 31.03
N VAL A 318 -4.34 8.56 30.92
CA VAL A 318 -5.15 9.01 32.06
C VAL A 318 -5.23 7.93 33.15
N ALA A 319 -5.46 6.66 32.77
CA ALA A 319 -5.48 5.55 33.73
C ALA A 319 -4.13 5.37 34.45
N ILE A 320 -3.01 5.47 33.72
CA ILE A 320 -1.66 5.40 34.28
C ILE A 320 -1.40 6.57 35.26
N ILE A 321 -1.78 7.79 34.88
CA ILE A 321 -1.64 8.97 35.76
C ILE A 321 -2.44 8.78 37.05
N LEU A 322 -3.69 8.31 36.96
CA LEU A 322 -4.53 8.04 38.14
C LEU A 322 -3.90 6.97 39.04
N ARG A 323 -3.28 5.93 38.46
CA ARG A 323 -2.57 4.88 39.21
C ARG A 323 -1.35 5.44 39.94
N PHE A 324 -0.53 6.27 39.30
CA PHE A 324 0.60 6.92 39.96
C PHE A 324 0.17 7.86 41.09
N VAL A 325 -0.92 8.61 40.89
CA VAL A 325 -1.48 9.47 41.95
C VAL A 325 -2.04 8.64 43.10
N ALA A 326 -2.69 7.50 42.81
CA ALA A 326 -3.15 6.56 43.84
C ALA A 326 -1.99 6.06 44.69
N LEU A 327 -0.90 5.58 44.05
CA LEU A 327 0.32 5.11 44.73
C LEU A 327 0.96 6.18 45.60
N HIS A 328 1.01 7.44 45.13
CA HIS A 328 1.57 8.55 45.90
C HIS A 328 0.72 8.88 47.14
N LYS A 329 -0.61 8.77 47.04
CA LYS A 329 -1.53 9.14 48.12
C LYS A 329 -1.78 8.03 49.15
N VAL A 330 -1.31 6.80 48.93
CA VAL A 330 -1.49 5.65 49.85
C VAL A 330 -1.12 6.00 51.29
N SER A 331 -0.04 6.76 51.50
CA SER A 331 0.43 7.11 52.85
C SER A 331 -0.35 8.26 53.50
N SER A 332 -1.06 9.08 52.72
CA SER A 332 -1.78 10.27 53.22
C SER A 332 -3.28 10.01 53.40
N ASP A 333 -3.91 9.34 52.44
CA ASP A 333 -5.34 9.07 52.43
C ASP A 333 -5.63 7.72 51.71
N PRO A 334 -5.75 6.62 52.46
CA PRO A 334 -5.87 5.28 51.89
C PRO A 334 -7.22 5.06 51.18
N ASP A 335 -8.30 5.68 51.66
CA ASP A 335 -9.63 5.51 51.07
C ASP A 335 -9.70 6.23 49.72
N PHE A 336 -9.17 7.47 49.66
CA PHE A 336 -9.08 8.20 48.40
C PHE A 336 -8.15 7.49 47.40
N ALA A 337 -7.01 6.98 47.86
CA ALA A 337 -6.09 6.20 47.01
C ALA A 337 -6.78 4.96 46.40
N LEU A 338 -7.58 4.25 47.18
CA LEU A 338 -8.34 3.08 46.70
C LEU A 338 -9.39 3.46 45.65
N THR A 339 -10.09 4.61 45.81
CA THR A 339 -11.05 5.06 44.81
C THR A 339 -10.40 5.42 43.47
N LEU A 340 -9.24 6.08 43.51
CA LEU A 340 -8.47 6.41 42.31
C LEU A 340 -7.95 5.15 41.61
N ASP A 341 -7.51 4.17 42.39
CA ASP A 341 -7.02 2.92 41.86
C ASP A 341 -8.12 2.14 41.12
N LEU A 342 -9.30 2.02 41.75
CA LEU A 342 -10.46 1.43 41.11
C LEU A 342 -10.89 2.19 39.85
N ALA A 343 -10.79 3.53 39.85
CA ALA A 343 -11.08 4.33 38.67
C ALA A 343 -10.08 4.05 37.53
N SER A 344 -8.79 3.93 37.83
CA SER A 344 -7.75 3.55 36.88
C SER A 344 -8.05 2.19 36.22
N PHE A 345 -8.28 1.14 37.03
CA PHE A 345 -8.61 -0.20 36.50
C PHE A 345 -9.90 -0.22 35.68
N ARG A 346 -10.93 0.55 36.05
CA ARG A 346 -12.18 0.66 35.27
C ARG A 346 -11.97 1.35 33.92
N LEU A 347 -11.16 2.41 33.87
CA LEU A 347 -10.81 3.09 32.62
C LEU A 347 -9.95 2.19 31.72
N LEU A 348 -9.02 1.45 32.32
CA LEU A 348 -8.24 0.46 31.60
C LEU A 348 -9.15 -0.63 31.00
N ALA A 349 -10.10 -1.15 31.77
CA ALA A 349 -11.06 -2.14 31.29
C ALA A 349 -11.95 -1.63 30.15
N LEU A 350 -12.37 -0.36 30.19
CA LEU A 350 -13.07 0.28 29.08
C LEU A 350 -12.24 0.31 27.79
N THR A 351 -10.91 0.30 27.91
CA THR A 351 -9.97 0.34 26.78
C THR A 351 -9.73 -1.05 26.18
N ALA A 352 -10.19 -2.14 26.80
CA ALA A 352 -9.93 -3.49 26.31
C ALA A 352 -10.40 -3.73 24.86
N PRO A 353 -11.62 -3.33 24.44
CA PRO A 353 -12.04 -3.48 23.06
C PRO A 353 -11.16 -2.68 22.09
N LEU A 354 -10.63 -1.54 22.54
CA LEU A 354 -9.77 -0.69 21.72
C LEU A 354 -8.41 -1.36 21.46
N MET A 355 -7.82 -1.95 22.50
CA MET A 355 -6.56 -2.70 22.43
C MET A 355 -6.67 -3.93 21.52
N TRP A 356 -7.78 -4.66 21.57
CA TRP A 356 -7.99 -5.83 20.71
C TRP A 356 -8.24 -5.43 19.25
N CYS A 357 -9.01 -4.38 19.00
CA CYS A 357 -9.24 -3.88 17.64
C CYS A 357 -7.96 -3.35 17.00
N ARG A 358 -7.02 -2.79 17.79
CA ARG A 358 -5.67 -2.46 17.29
C ARG A 358 -4.95 -3.67 16.67
N MET A 359 -5.21 -4.91 17.06
CA MET A 359 -4.60 -6.07 16.38
C MET A 359 -5.07 -6.20 14.93
N LEU A 360 -6.32 -5.85 14.63
CA LEU A 360 -6.85 -5.93 13.27
C LEU A 360 -6.07 -5.05 12.29
N LEU A 361 -5.45 -3.97 12.78
CA LEU A 361 -4.59 -3.08 11.99
C LEU A 361 -3.36 -3.74 11.40
N PHE A 362 -2.90 -4.80 12.04
CA PHE A 362 -1.71 -5.52 11.64
C PHE A 362 -2.03 -6.71 10.74
N LEU A 363 -3.30 -7.13 10.69
CA LEU A 363 -3.79 -8.17 9.80
C LEU A 363 -4.20 -7.65 8.42
N ASP A 364 -4.15 -6.34 8.17
CA ASP A 364 -4.49 -5.73 6.87
C ASP A 364 -3.57 -6.16 5.72
N VAL A 365 -2.38 -6.73 6.02
CA VAL A 365 -1.47 -7.36 5.05
C VAL A 365 -2.12 -8.59 4.43
N GLU A 366 -3.03 -9.25 5.13
CA GLU A 366 -3.79 -10.37 4.58
C GLU A 366 -4.91 -9.85 3.69
N ARG A 367 -4.96 -10.33 2.44
CA ARG A 367 -5.89 -9.85 1.41
C ARG A 367 -7.34 -9.82 1.90
N PHE A 368 -7.80 -10.88 2.55
CA PHE A 368 -9.18 -10.95 3.03
C PHE A 368 -9.50 -9.89 4.08
N VAL A 369 -8.62 -9.72 5.08
CA VAL A 369 -8.83 -8.77 6.18
C VAL A 369 -8.64 -7.33 5.71
N GLY A 370 -7.66 -7.07 4.86
CA GLY A 370 -7.43 -5.76 4.25
C GLY A 370 -8.66 -5.25 3.50
N VAL A 371 -9.28 -6.08 2.65
CA VAL A 371 -10.51 -5.73 1.94
C VAL A 371 -11.65 -5.42 2.90
N LEU A 372 -11.85 -6.24 3.94
CA LEU A 372 -12.88 -5.99 4.95
C LEU A 372 -12.70 -4.65 5.66
N ILE A 373 -11.46 -4.25 5.96
CA ILE A 373 -11.15 -2.95 6.55
C ILE A 373 -11.52 -1.80 5.60
N VAL A 374 -11.25 -1.91 4.30
CA VAL A 374 -11.68 -0.90 3.31
C VAL A 374 -13.20 -0.77 3.31
N ILE A 375 -13.90 -1.89 3.23
CA ILE A 375 -15.36 -1.95 3.19
C ILE A 375 -15.94 -1.23 4.42
N ILE A 376 -15.47 -1.57 5.62
CA ILE A 376 -15.92 -0.92 6.87
C ILE A 376 -15.66 0.59 6.83
N LYS A 377 -14.48 1.02 6.37
CA LYS A 377 -14.13 2.45 6.26
C LYS A 377 -15.07 3.20 5.31
N VAL A 378 -15.37 2.64 4.14
CA VAL A 378 -16.26 3.27 3.16
C VAL A 378 -17.70 3.32 3.67
N MET A 379 -18.20 2.22 4.25
CA MET A 379 -19.52 2.18 4.87
C MET A 379 -19.66 3.21 5.99
N MET A 380 -18.61 3.42 6.80
CA MET A 380 -18.61 4.43 7.86
C MET A 380 -18.64 5.86 7.31
N LYS A 381 -17.94 6.13 6.21
CA LYS A 381 -17.96 7.42 5.52
C LYS A 381 -19.35 7.74 4.95
N GLU A 382 -19.97 6.78 4.26
CA GLU A 382 -21.30 6.95 3.65
C GLU A 382 -22.41 7.10 4.71
N SER A 383 -22.30 6.37 5.82
CA SER A 383 -23.28 6.44 6.90
C SER A 383 -23.18 7.70 7.78
N PHE A 384 -22.17 8.56 7.61
CA PHE A 384 -22.02 9.76 8.43
C PHE A 384 -23.23 10.70 8.32
N ILE A 385 -23.74 10.92 7.10
CA ILE A 385 -24.95 11.74 6.86
C ILE A 385 -26.16 11.10 7.53
N PHE A 386 -26.25 9.76 7.51
CA PHE A 386 -27.31 9.03 8.19
C PHE A 386 -27.23 9.18 9.71
N PHE A 387 -26.06 9.08 10.32
CA PHE A 387 -25.89 9.29 11.77
C PHE A 387 -26.23 10.71 12.18
N PHE A 388 -25.94 11.71 11.33
CA PHE A 388 -26.36 13.09 11.54
C PHE A 388 -27.89 13.22 11.53
N LEU A 389 -28.57 12.64 10.53
CA LEU A 389 -30.04 12.60 10.45
C LEU A 389 -30.64 11.89 11.67
N LEU A 390 -30.11 10.71 12.02
CA LEU A 390 -30.52 9.93 13.18
C LEU A 390 -30.41 10.76 14.47
N THR A 391 -29.31 11.50 14.64
CA THR A 391 -29.10 12.37 15.81
C THR A 391 -30.14 13.48 15.89
N ILE A 392 -30.45 14.18 14.78
CA ILE A 392 -31.49 15.22 14.75
C ILE A 392 -32.84 14.66 15.18
N VAL A 393 -33.20 13.50 14.64
CA VAL A 393 -34.46 12.82 14.96
C VAL A 393 -34.50 12.45 16.44
N ILE A 394 -33.43 11.83 16.97
CA ILE A 394 -33.33 11.47 18.40
C ILE A 394 -33.47 12.71 19.29
N VAL A 395 -32.78 13.80 18.96
CA VAL A 395 -32.88 15.05 19.73
C VAL A 395 -34.31 15.61 19.71
N GLY A 396 -35.00 15.55 18.56
CA GLY A 396 -36.40 15.95 18.45
C GLY A 396 -37.34 15.12 19.33
N PHE A 397 -37.19 13.79 19.31
CA PHE A 397 -37.96 12.92 20.19
C PHE A 397 -37.58 13.09 21.66
N LEU A 398 -36.30 13.23 21.99
CA LEU A 398 -35.82 13.53 23.35
C LEU A 398 -36.46 14.83 23.86
N GLN A 399 -36.47 15.89 23.05
CA GLN A 399 -37.14 17.13 23.40
C GLN A 399 -38.65 16.92 23.63
N GLY A 400 -39.31 16.10 22.80
CA GLY A 400 -40.71 15.72 23.00
C GLY A 400 -40.95 15.02 24.35
N PHE A 401 -40.14 14.02 24.69
CA PHE A 401 -40.25 13.31 25.97
C PHE A 401 -39.91 14.19 27.18
N LEU A 402 -38.91 15.07 27.07
CA LEU A 402 -38.59 16.02 28.14
C LEU A 402 -39.70 17.06 28.32
N GLY A 403 -40.37 17.46 27.24
CA GLY A 403 -41.56 18.31 27.29
C GLY A 403 -42.72 17.64 28.01
N LEU A 404 -42.96 16.35 27.75
CA LEU A 404 -43.99 15.56 28.45
C LEU A 404 -43.63 15.32 29.92
N ASP A 405 -42.37 15.02 30.26
CA ASP A 405 -41.93 14.89 31.66
C ASP A 405 -42.14 16.21 32.43
N SER A 406 -41.91 17.34 31.77
CA SER A 406 -42.08 18.67 32.38
C SER A 406 -43.53 19.13 32.51
N SER A 407 -44.49 18.53 31.77
CA SER A 407 -45.90 18.97 31.82
C SER A 407 -46.57 18.68 33.16
N ASP A 408 -46.10 17.66 33.87
CA ASP A 408 -46.61 17.27 35.20
C ASP A 408 -45.92 18.04 36.35
N GLY A 409 -45.05 19.02 36.02
CA GLY A 409 -44.37 19.90 36.97
C GLY A 409 -43.26 19.25 37.79
N LYS A 410 -42.89 18.00 37.49
CA LYS A 410 -41.82 17.23 38.16
C LYS A 410 -40.82 16.76 37.11
N ARG A 411 -39.53 17.06 37.31
CA ARG A 411 -38.46 16.63 36.40
C ARG A 411 -37.58 15.57 37.06
N ASN A 412 -38.15 14.38 37.25
CA ASN A 412 -37.50 13.33 38.04
C ASN A 412 -36.85 12.22 37.19
N SER A 413 -37.15 12.16 35.88
CA SER A 413 -36.87 10.97 35.06
C SER A 413 -36.04 11.21 33.79
N THR A 414 -35.37 12.38 33.68
CA THR A 414 -34.52 12.70 32.51
C THR A 414 -33.49 11.61 32.21
N TYR A 415 -32.84 11.03 33.24
CA TYR A 415 -31.87 9.95 33.05
C TYR A 415 -32.53 8.69 32.46
N LEU A 416 -33.69 8.30 32.99
CA LEU A 416 -34.43 7.14 32.49
C LEU A 416 -34.85 7.34 31.03
N ILE A 417 -35.39 8.51 30.68
CA ILE A 417 -35.80 8.85 29.30
C ILE A 417 -34.61 8.72 28.35
N VAL A 418 -33.47 9.33 28.68
CA VAL A 418 -32.26 9.26 27.85
C VAL A 418 -31.79 7.81 27.70
N THR A 419 -31.73 7.04 28.80
CA THR A 419 -31.28 5.64 28.73
C THR A 419 -32.20 4.75 27.91
N GLU A 420 -33.52 4.91 28.02
CA GLU A 420 -34.48 4.09 27.28
C GLU A 420 -34.57 4.47 25.81
N LEU A 421 -34.43 5.77 25.47
CA LEU A 421 -34.29 6.20 24.07
C LEU A 421 -33.03 5.61 23.44
N MET A 422 -31.89 5.68 24.13
CA MET A 422 -30.63 5.10 23.65
C MET A 422 -30.72 3.59 23.45
N LYS A 423 -31.35 2.85 24.38
CA LYS A 423 -31.62 1.41 24.21
C LYS A 423 -32.55 1.15 23.02
N GLY A 424 -33.53 2.01 22.79
CA GLY A 424 -34.44 1.91 21.66
C GLY A 424 -33.75 1.96 20.31
N ILE A 425 -32.65 2.72 20.17
CA ILE A 425 -31.84 2.77 18.93
C ILE A 425 -31.28 1.38 18.58
N LEU A 426 -30.87 0.62 19.59
CA LEU A 426 -30.31 -0.72 19.44
C LEU A 426 -31.37 -1.82 19.35
N GLY A 427 -32.66 -1.45 19.20
CA GLY A 427 -33.78 -2.39 19.20
C GLY A 427 -34.18 -2.92 20.59
N GLY A 428 -33.58 -2.41 21.66
CA GLY A 428 -33.83 -2.79 23.05
C GLY A 428 -34.89 -1.94 23.75
N ALA A 429 -35.95 -1.55 23.03
CA ALA A 429 -36.97 -0.63 23.54
C ALA A 429 -37.87 -1.29 24.60
N ASN A 430 -37.93 -0.70 25.80
CA ASN A 430 -38.84 -1.14 26.86
C ASN A 430 -40.15 -0.33 26.87
N TYR A 431 -41.20 -0.87 26.25
CA TYR A 431 -42.52 -0.23 26.19
C TYR A 431 -43.17 -0.02 27.58
N SER A 432 -42.83 -0.84 28.57
CA SER A 432 -43.41 -0.72 29.91
C SER A 432 -42.89 0.50 30.68
N ALA A 433 -41.67 0.95 30.37
CA ALA A 433 -41.06 2.10 31.02
C ALA A 433 -41.83 3.40 30.71
N PHE A 434 -42.33 3.56 29.49
CA PHE A 434 -43.03 4.77 29.04
C PHE A 434 -44.54 4.77 29.28
N GLN A 435 -45.14 3.64 29.69
CA GLN A 435 -46.55 3.57 30.09
C GLN A 435 -46.81 4.24 31.45
N GLN A 436 -45.77 4.37 32.28
CA GLN A 436 -45.88 4.99 33.61
C GLN A 436 -45.81 6.52 33.56
N PHE A 437 -45.41 7.10 32.42
CA PHE A 437 -45.23 8.54 32.22
C PHE A 437 -46.35 9.10 31.34
N SER A 438 -47.08 10.10 31.82
CA SER A 438 -48.07 10.92 31.07
C SER A 438 -48.88 10.15 30.01
N TYR A 439 -49.52 9.05 30.43
CA TYR A 439 -50.39 8.25 29.58
C TYR A 439 -51.58 9.09 29.10
N PRO A 440 -51.97 9.07 27.80
CA PRO A 440 -51.53 8.16 26.73
C PRO A 440 -50.45 8.74 25.77
N TYR A 441 -50.09 10.02 25.92
CA TYR A 441 -49.26 10.74 24.93
C TYR A 441 -47.84 10.18 24.80
N SER A 442 -47.22 9.85 25.94
CA SER A 442 -45.89 9.21 25.99
C SER A 442 -45.84 7.90 25.22
N SER A 443 -46.85 7.04 25.40
CA SER A 443 -46.95 5.75 24.70
C SER A 443 -47.05 5.94 23.18
N ILE A 444 -47.91 6.86 22.72
CA ILE A 444 -48.07 7.14 21.28
C ILE A 444 -46.77 7.67 20.68
N LEU A 445 -46.12 8.62 21.35
CA LEU A 445 -44.85 9.18 20.91
C LEU A 445 -43.75 8.10 20.88
N PHE A 446 -43.74 7.17 21.83
CA PHE A 446 -42.78 6.06 21.87
C PHE A 446 -43.03 5.01 20.80
N TYR A 447 -44.28 4.71 20.45
CA TYR A 447 -44.59 3.87 19.29
C TYR A 447 -44.15 4.52 17.99
N ALA A 448 -44.40 5.83 17.82
CA ALA A 448 -43.94 6.58 16.66
C ALA A 448 -42.41 6.60 16.56
N TYR A 449 -41.72 6.82 17.70
CA TYR A 449 -40.27 6.74 17.80
C TYR A 449 -39.75 5.37 17.37
N ASN A 450 -40.26 4.28 17.94
CA ASN A 450 -39.80 2.92 17.60
C ASN A 450 -40.09 2.55 16.15
N PHE A 451 -41.26 2.94 15.61
CA PHE A 451 -41.57 2.73 14.20
C PHE A 451 -40.56 3.46 13.30
N LEU A 452 -40.29 4.73 13.59
CA LEU A 452 -39.39 5.53 12.78
C LEU A 452 -37.93 5.02 12.88
N ILE A 453 -37.42 4.74 14.08
CA ILE A 453 -36.04 4.27 14.26
C ILE A 453 -35.89 2.82 13.77
N SER A 454 -36.63 1.88 14.35
CA SER A 454 -36.39 0.45 14.16
C SER A 454 -36.91 -0.09 12.84
N VAL A 455 -38.01 0.47 12.30
CA VAL A 455 -38.60 -0.01 11.03
C VAL A 455 -38.12 0.79 9.84
N ILE A 456 -38.03 2.13 9.94
CA ILE A 456 -37.64 2.96 8.79
C ILE A 456 -36.12 3.16 8.76
N LEU A 457 -35.56 3.86 9.74
CA LEU A 457 -34.16 4.30 9.68
C LEU A 457 -33.18 3.12 9.68
N LEU A 458 -33.40 2.11 10.52
CA LEU A 458 -32.49 0.95 10.57
C LEU A 458 -32.49 0.15 9.25
N ASN A 459 -33.64 -0.01 8.60
CA ASN A 459 -33.72 -0.70 7.31
C ASN A 459 -33.07 0.13 6.18
N VAL A 460 -33.22 1.46 6.20
CA VAL A 460 -32.51 2.36 5.28
C VAL A 460 -30.99 2.26 5.51
N LEU A 461 -30.55 2.20 6.77
CA LEU A 461 -29.13 2.01 7.10
C LEU A 461 -28.58 0.70 6.52
N ILE A 462 -29.31 -0.41 6.68
CA ILE A 462 -28.93 -1.71 6.09
C ILE A 462 -28.85 -1.60 4.56
N ALA A 463 -29.79 -0.91 3.90
CA ALA A 463 -29.77 -0.72 2.46
C ALA A 463 -28.56 0.10 1.99
N LEU A 464 -28.24 1.20 2.68
CA LEU A 464 -27.05 2.02 2.40
C LEU A 464 -25.76 1.22 2.60
N PHE A 465 -25.68 0.44 3.67
CA PHE A 465 -24.57 -0.47 3.94
C PHE A 465 -24.41 -1.54 2.86
N SER A 466 -25.50 -2.14 2.39
CA SER A 466 -25.46 -3.12 1.29
C SER A 466 -24.99 -2.48 -0.01
N SER A 467 -25.50 -1.30 -0.36
CA SER A 467 -25.08 -0.58 -1.57
C SER A 467 -23.60 -0.17 -1.53
N ALA A 468 -23.14 0.37 -0.40
CA ALA A 468 -21.74 0.74 -0.20
C ALA A 468 -20.81 -0.48 -0.22
N TYR A 469 -21.24 -1.59 0.38
CA TYR A 469 -20.50 -2.86 0.36
C TYR A 469 -20.27 -3.34 -1.07
N GLN A 470 -21.32 -3.41 -1.90
CA GLN A 470 -21.21 -3.91 -3.28
C GLN A 470 -20.25 -3.06 -4.11
N LYS A 471 -20.35 -1.73 -4.02
CA LYS A 471 -19.48 -0.80 -4.76
C LYS A 471 -17.99 -1.04 -4.49
N VAL A 472 -17.63 -1.37 -3.26
CA VAL A 472 -16.23 -1.67 -2.88
C VAL A 472 -15.86 -3.11 -3.19
N TYR A 473 -16.79 -4.05 -3.01
CA TYR A 473 -16.56 -5.47 -3.23
C TYR A 473 -16.24 -5.77 -4.70
N ASP A 474 -16.91 -5.11 -5.64
CA ASP A 474 -16.67 -5.26 -7.09
C ASP A 474 -15.22 -4.92 -7.46
N ASN A 475 -14.60 -3.95 -6.77
CA ASN A 475 -13.22 -3.51 -6.99
C ASN A 475 -12.27 -3.90 -5.84
N ALA A 476 -12.63 -4.90 -5.04
CA ALA A 476 -11.91 -5.24 -3.80
C ALA A 476 -10.41 -5.55 -4.03
N LEU A 477 -10.08 -6.15 -5.16
CA LEU A 477 -8.71 -6.47 -5.54
C LEU A 477 -7.86 -5.22 -5.71
N GLU A 478 -8.37 -4.25 -6.46
CA GLU A 478 -7.64 -3.01 -6.73
C GLU A 478 -7.51 -2.16 -5.46
N GLU A 479 -8.58 -2.07 -4.67
CA GLU A 479 -8.57 -1.40 -3.37
C GLU A 479 -7.56 -2.03 -2.40
N TYR A 480 -7.45 -3.36 -2.38
CA TYR A 480 -6.42 -4.05 -1.61
C TYR A 480 -5.01 -3.70 -2.10
N MET A 481 -4.78 -3.64 -3.41
CA MET A 481 -3.47 -3.27 -3.97
C MET A 481 -3.09 -1.83 -3.62
N VAL A 482 -4.05 -0.91 -3.60
CA VAL A 482 -3.85 0.47 -3.12
C VAL A 482 -3.46 0.48 -1.64
N LEU A 483 -4.19 -0.24 -0.78
CA LEU A 483 -3.86 -0.35 0.63
C LEU A 483 -2.46 -0.92 0.85
N TYR A 484 -2.14 -2.02 0.19
CA TYR A 484 -0.84 -2.68 0.29
C TYR A 484 0.29 -1.74 -0.13
N THR A 485 0.13 -1.06 -1.26
CA THR A 485 1.12 -0.07 -1.75
C THR A 485 1.27 1.10 -0.79
N THR A 486 0.15 1.63 -0.27
CA THR A 486 0.16 2.74 0.71
C THR A 486 0.93 2.33 1.97
N ARG A 487 0.75 1.09 2.44
CA ARG A 487 1.48 0.56 3.61
C ARG A 487 2.97 0.44 3.33
N VAL A 488 3.35 -0.11 2.17
CA VAL A 488 4.76 -0.23 1.74
C VAL A 488 5.43 1.15 1.67
N LEU A 489 4.76 2.12 1.05
CA LEU A 489 5.24 3.51 0.94
C LEU A 489 5.42 4.19 2.29
N LYS A 490 4.55 3.95 3.28
CA LYS A 490 4.68 4.53 4.62
C LYS A 490 5.99 4.14 5.31
N TYR A 491 6.41 2.88 5.17
CA TYR A 491 7.69 2.42 5.73
C TYR A 491 8.90 3.00 4.99
N ILE A 492 8.77 3.31 3.71
CA ILE A 492 9.85 3.83 2.87
C ILE A 492 10.00 5.35 3.01
N ARG A 493 8.87 6.08 3.14
CA ARG A 493 8.85 7.54 3.30
C ARG A 493 9.41 8.01 4.65
N ALA A 494 9.59 7.11 5.62
CA ALA A 494 10.12 7.46 6.95
C ALA A 494 11.58 7.97 6.83
N PRO A 495 11.88 9.22 7.22
CA PRO A 495 13.18 9.87 7.00
C PRO A 495 14.29 9.40 7.95
N ASP A 496 14.02 8.40 8.80
CA ASP A 496 14.93 8.04 9.88
C ASP A 496 16.13 7.25 9.36
N SER A 497 17.30 7.87 9.50
CA SER A 497 18.58 7.23 9.19
C SER A 497 18.84 5.98 10.02
N GLN A 498 18.19 5.84 11.18
CA GLN A 498 18.25 4.71 12.11
C GLN A 498 16.83 4.36 12.54
N VAL A 499 16.33 3.19 12.14
CA VAL A 499 14.94 2.81 12.43
C VAL A 499 14.89 1.94 13.69
N TYR A 500 14.33 2.49 14.77
CA TYR A 500 14.05 1.77 16.00
C TYR A 500 12.56 1.48 16.14
N VAL A 501 12.17 0.22 15.98
CA VAL A 501 10.78 -0.21 16.14
C VAL A 501 10.36 -0.14 17.62
N PRO A 502 9.22 0.50 18.00
CA PRO A 502 8.68 0.46 19.36
C PRO A 502 8.55 -1.00 19.88
N PRO A 503 9.05 -1.34 21.08
CA PRO A 503 9.42 -0.49 22.22
C PRO A 503 10.86 0.03 22.23
N LEU A 504 11.69 -0.37 21.26
CA LEU A 504 13.14 -0.18 21.30
C LEU A 504 13.56 1.27 20.99
N ASN A 505 12.64 2.11 20.51
CA ASN A 505 12.83 3.55 20.36
C ASN A 505 13.19 4.27 21.68
N LEU A 506 12.89 3.69 22.85
CA LEU A 506 13.33 4.24 24.13
C LEU A 506 14.86 4.20 24.28
N ILE A 507 15.50 3.22 23.64
CA ILE A 507 16.96 3.12 23.64
C ILE A 507 17.56 4.21 22.75
N GLU A 508 16.91 4.52 21.63
CA GLU A 508 17.25 5.68 20.81
C GLU A 508 17.13 6.98 21.60
N LEU A 509 16.06 7.15 22.38
CA LEU A 509 15.88 8.32 23.24
C LEU A 509 17.03 8.48 24.26
N ILE A 510 17.54 7.37 24.80
CA ILE A 510 18.68 7.36 25.73
C ILE A 510 20.01 7.69 25.00
N ILE A 511 20.14 7.28 23.74
CA ILE A 511 21.36 7.47 22.94
C ILE A 511 21.42 8.84 22.25
N SER A 512 20.26 9.40 21.89
CA SER A 512 20.09 10.69 21.25
C SER A 512 20.92 11.83 21.85
N PRO A 513 21.04 12.02 23.19
CA PRO A 513 21.89 13.08 23.74
C PRO A 513 23.37 12.97 23.35
N PHE A 514 23.89 11.78 23.03
CA PHE A 514 25.26 11.61 22.54
C PHE A 514 25.47 12.19 21.14
N GLN A 515 24.40 12.43 20.37
CA GLN A 515 24.47 13.11 19.07
C GLN A 515 25.01 14.55 19.20
N LEU A 516 24.81 15.20 20.35
CA LEU A 516 25.33 16.55 20.61
C LEU A 516 26.85 16.56 20.89
N ILE A 517 27.41 15.41 21.29
CA ILE A 517 28.80 15.29 21.72
C ILE A 517 29.67 14.67 20.61
N LEU A 518 29.13 13.72 19.86
CA LEU A 518 29.85 12.94 18.85
C LEU A 518 29.73 13.55 17.45
N THR A 519 30.72 13.27 16.60
CA THR A 519 30.60 13.53 15.16
C THR A 519 29.58 12.58 14.52
N LYS A 520 28.94 12.98 13.40
CA LYS A 520 27.91 12.17 12.71
C LYS A 520 28.38 10.73 12.41
N LEU A 521 29.64 10.56 12.03
CA LEU A 521 30.22 9.24 11.73
C LEU A 521 30.33 8.38 13.00
N GLN A 522 30.87 8.94 14.08
CA GLN A 522 31.01 8.22 15.36
C GLN A 522 29.64 7.84 15.95
N TYR A 523 28.64 8.72 15.82
CA TYR A 523 27.27 8.43 16.24
C TYR A 523 26.66 7.27 15.45
N ASN A 524 26.86 7.25 14.13
CA ASN A 524 26.39 6.16 13.28
C ASN A 524 27.06 4.82 13.62
N VAL A 525 28.36 4.83 13.93
CA VAL A 525 29.09 3.63 14.36
C VAL A 525 28.58 3.14 15.72
N LEU A 526 28.37 4.04 16.69
CA LEU A 526 27.82 3.68 18.00
C LEU A 526 26.44 3.03 17.85
N SER A 527 25.55 3.69 17.12
CA SER A 527 24.21 3.17 16.87
C SER A 527 24.22 1.84 16.13
N TYR A 528 25.10 1.67 15.14
CA TYR A 528 25.27 0.41 14.41
C TYR A 528 25.59 -0.75 15.36
N TYR A 529 26.53 -0.59 16.28
CA TYR A 529 26.85 -1.63 17.27
C TYR A 529 25.70 -1.88 18.25
N VAL A 530 25.01 -0.83 18.69
CA VAL A 530 23.84 -0.97 19.57
C VAL A 530 22.72 -1.75 18.86
N MET A 531 22.42 -1.43 17.60
CA MET A 531 21.42 -2.14 16.80
C MET A 531 21.81 -3.61 16.61
N ILE A 532 23.08 -3.93 16.38
CA ILE A 532 23.55 -5.33 16.29
C ILE A 532 23.24 -6.09 17.58
N ILE A 533 23.54 -5.50 18.75
CA ILE A 533 23.35 -6.17 20.03
C ILE A 533 21.86 -6.42 20.31
N ILE A 534 21.03 -5.39 20.13
CA ILE A 534 19.59 -5.45 20.45
C ILE A 534 18.86 -6.38 19.49
N TYR A 535 19.12 -6.24 18.19
CA TYR A 535 18.42 -6.99 17.16
C TYR A 535 19.11 -8.31 16.80
N SER A 536 20.20 -8.69 17.46
CA SER A 536 20.93 -9.94 17.21
C SER A 536 20.06 -11.19 16.99
N PRO A 537 19.03 -11.50 17.82
CA PRO A 537 18.20 -12.68 17.60
C PRO A 537 17.37 -12.58 16.31
N PHE A 538 16.82 -11.40 16.02
CA PHE A 538 16.05 -11.15 14.80
C PHE A 538 16.95 -11.10 13.56
N LEU A 539 18.14 -10.49 13.66
CA LEU A 539 19.14 -10.44 12.60
C LEU A 539 19.63 -11.84 12.23
N CYS A 540 19.76 -12.75 13.18
CA CYS A 540 20.08 -14.15 12.91
C CYS A 540 19.00 -14.80 12.03
N TYR A 541 17.73 -14.63 12.39
CA TYR A 541 16.61 -15.12 11.59
C TYR A 541 16.57 -14.51 10.19
N ILE A 542 16.75 -13.18 10.09
CA ILE A 542 16.81 -12.45 8.82
C ILE A 542 17.94 -12.99 7.96
N SER A 543 19.14 -13.14 8.52
CA SER A 543 20.33 -13.60 7.78
C SER A 543 20.13 -14.99 7.20
N ILE A 544 19.49 -15.91 7.94
CA ILE A 544 19.17 -17.25 7.43
C ILE A 544 18.18 -17.16 6.27
N LYS A 545 17.08 -16.41 6.44
CA LYS A 545 16.06 -16.24 5.41
C LYS A 545 16.64 -15.61 4.14
N GLU A 546 17.43 -14.56 4.28
CA GLU A 546 18.05 -13.88 3.13
C GLU A 546 19.12 -14.72 2.46
N THR A 547 19.85 -15.54 3.20
CA THR A 547 20.81 -16.48 2.59
C THR A 547 20.10 -17.49 1.70
N ILE A 548 18.93 -17.99 2.11
CA ILE A 548 18.10 -18.89 1.28
C ILE A 548 17.61 -18.15 0.03
N GLN A 549 17.09 -16.93 0.20
CA GLN A 549 16.62 -16.12 -0.92
C GLN A 549 17.75 -15.72 -1.88
N ALA A 550 18.94 -15.40 -1.37
CA ALA A 550 20.12 -15.01 -2.14
C ALA A 550 20.57 -16.13 -3.08
N ARG A 551 20.52 -17.39 -2.63
CA ARG A 551 20.86 -18.57 -3.45
C ARG A 551 19.95 -18.68 -4.66
N LYS A 552 18.66 -18.49 -4.43
CA LYS A 552 17.66 -18.49 -5.50
C LYS A 552 17.85 -17.34 -6.48
N ILE A 553 18.11 -16.13 -5.97
CA ILE A 553 18.40 -14.97 -6.83
C ILE A 553 19.68 -15.21 -7.64
N SER A 554 20.71 -15.80 -7.03
CA SER A 554 21.93 -16.20 -7.73
C SER A 554 21.64 -17.22 -8.84
N TYR A 555 20.79 -18.22 -8.58
CA TYR A 555 20.35 -19.19 -9.60
C TYR A 555 19.64 -18.49 -10.77
N ASN A 556 18.66 -17.61 -10.48
CA ASN A 556 17.91 -16.87 -11.48
C ASN A 556 18.83 -16.00 -12.36
N ARG A 557 19.77 -15.27 -11.74
CA ARG A 557 20.74 -14.44 -12.47
C ARG A 557 21.65 -15.26 -13.38
N LEU A 558 22.08 -16.45 -12.94
CA LEU A 558 22.86 -17.37 -13.78
C LEU A 558 22.08 -17.87 -15.00
N LYS A 559 20.76 -18.01 -14.87
CA LYS A 559 19.84 -18.39 -15.97
C LYS A 559 19.41 -17.20 -16.84
N GLY A 560 19.78 -15.98 -16.49
CA GLY A 560 19.30 -14.77 -17.16
C GLY A 560 17.81 -14.48 -16.92
N LEU A 561 17.25 -15.06 -15.86
CA LEU A 561 15.89 -14.81 -15.41
C LEU A 561 15.87 -13.65 -14.43
N SER A 562 14.67 -13.13 -14.17
CA SER A 562 14.49 -12.08 -13.18
C SER A 562 14.69 -12.58 -11.75
N ASP A 563 15.09 -11.69 -10.84
CA ASP A 563 15.43 -12.07 -9.46
C ASP A 563 14.28 -12.75 -8.69
N ASP A 564 13.04 -12.45 -9.03
CA ASP A 564 11.81 -13.02 -8.46
C ASP A 564 11.22 -14.21 -9.25
N ALA A 565 11.92 -14.70 -10.27
CA ALA A 565 11.56 -15.95 -10.94
C ALA A 565 11.60 -17.14 -9.93
N ASN A 566 10.88 -18.22 -10.22
CA ASN A 566 10.84 -19.45 -9.41
C ASN A 566 10.35 -19.28 -7.96
N GLU A 567 9.50 -18.28 -7.66
CA GLU A 567 8.79 -18.19 -6.37
C GLU A 567 7.75 -19.27 -6.15
N TYR A 568 7.10 -19.65 -7.24
CA TYR A 568 6.14 -20.72 -7.25
C TYR A 568 6.50 -21.59 -8.43
N ASP A 569 6.89 -22.83 -8.16
CA ASP A 569 7.08 -23.82 -9.22
C ASP A 569 5.73 -24.06 -9.91
N ARG A 570 5.75 -24.08 -11.24
CA ARG A 570 4.56 -24.34 -12.06
C ARG A 570 4.74 -25.68 -12.75
N GLU A 571 3.70 -26.50 -12.75
CA GLU A 571 3.74 -27.85 -13.32
C GLU A 571 4.10 -27.88 -14.82
N TRP A 572 3.81 -26.80 -15.56
CA TRP A 572 4.13 -26.67 -16.99
C TRP A 572 5.52 -26.11 -17.28
N ASP A 573 6.24 -25.60 -16.28
CA ASP A 573 7.62 -25.16 -16.46
C ASP A 573 8.58 -26.34 -16.23
N LEU A 574 8.78 -27.13 -17.29
CA LEU A 574 9.62 -28.33 -17.24
C LEU A 574 11.12 -28.00 -17.44
N THR A 575 11.42 -26.78 -17.88
CA THR A 575 12.79 -26.37 -18.25
C THR A 575 13.51 -25.63 -17.15
N ASP A 576 12.77 -25.16 -16.15
CA ASP A 576 13.29 -24.44 -15.00
C ASP A 576 12.60 -24.90 -13.71
N GLY A 577 13.32 -24.80 -12.59
CA GLY A 577 12.83 -25.23 -11.28
C GLY A 577 13.91 -25.13 -10.22
N TYR A 578 13.61 -24.39 -9.15
CA TYR A 578 14.52 -24.21 -8.02
C TYR A 578 13.98 -24.96 -6.80
N ARG A 579 14.71 -25.97 -6.33
CA ARG A 579 14.33 -26.78 -5.16
C ARG A 579 15.25 -26.47 -3.99
N ASP A 580 14.69 -26.01 -2.86
CA ASP A 580 15.48 -25.73 -1.65
C ASP A 580 16.28 -26.95 -1.15
N SER A 581 15.77 -28.17 -1.38
CA SER A 581 16.45 -29.43 -1.04
C SER A 581 17.82 -29.58 -1.69
N ASP A 582 17.98 -29.06 -2.92
CA ASP A 582 19.20 -29.22 -3.70
C ASP A 582 20.35 -28.40 -3.12
N TYR A 583 20.02 -27.40 -2.29
CA TYR A 583 20.93 -26.47 -1.64
C TYR A 583 21.01 -26.70 -0.11
N LEU A 584 20.29 -27.69 0.42
CA LEU A 584 20.20 -27.97 1.87
C LEU A 584 21.44 -28.69 2.43
N ASN A 585 22.19 -29.40 1.59
CA ASN A 585 23.36 -30.21 1.99
C ASN A 585 24.58 -29.37 2.43
N GLY A 586 24.48 -28.04 2.44
CA GLY A 586 25.47 -27.19 3.08
C GLY A 586 24.95 -25.78 3.31
N LEU A 587 24.64 -25.44 4.56
CA LEU A 587 24.49 -24.04 4.99
C LEU A 587 25.76 -23.21 4.68
N PHE A 588 26.89 -23.90 4.46
CA PHE A 588 28.22 -23.37 4.14
C PHE A 588 28.79 -23.83 2.78
N SER A 589 28.02 -24.51 1.92
CA SER A 589 28.49 -24.95 0.58
C SER A 589 28.46 -23.80 -0.44
N ASP A 590 29.42 -23.80 -1.36
CA ASP A 590 29.57 -22.80 -2.40
C ASP A 590 28.45 -22.95 -3.45
N GLY A 591 27.71 -21.88 -3.73
CA GLY A 591 26.41 -21.93 -4.41
C GLY A 591 26.38 -22.54 -5.82
N ASN A 592 27.54 -22.74 -6.44
CA ASN A 592 27.66 -23.35 -7.77
C ASN A 592 27.35 -24.85 -7.81
N GLU A 593 27.55 -25.57 -6.70
CA GLU A 593 27.24 -27.01 -6.63
C GLU A 593 25.73 -27.26 -6.75
N GLY A 594 24.92 -26.44 -6.06
CA GLY A 594 23.46 -26.57 -6.09
C GLY A 594 22.88 -26.33 -7.48
N VAL A 595 23.43 -25.39 -8.25
CA VAL A 595 22.99 -25.12 -9.64
C VAL A 595 23.22 -26.34 -10.53
N GLN A 596 24.33 -27.05 -10.35
CA GLN A 596 24.62 -28.27 -11.11
C GLN A 596 23.65 -29.40 -10.73
N ILE A 597 23.30 -29.51 -9.44
CA ILE A 597 22.36 -30.51 -8.93
C ILE A 597 20.96 -30.23 -9.50
N SER A 598 20.47 -29.00 -9.44
CA SER A 598 19.15 -28.65 -10.00
C SER A 598 19.08 -28.90 -11.51
N ASN A 599 20.13 -28.54 -12.27
CA ASN A 599 20.18 -28.87 -13.71
C ASN A 599 20.15 -30.38 -13.99
N ARG A 600 20.76 -31.20 -13.13
CA ARG A 600 20.69 -32.67 -13.24
C ARG A 600 19.28 -33.18 -12.96
N HIS A 601 18.60 -32.65 -11.95
CA HIS A 601 17.21 -32.99 -11.66
C HIS A 601 16.28 -32.60 -12.80
N ILE A 602 16.35 -31.36 -13.30
CA ILE A 602 15.57 -30.91 -14.46
C ILE A 602 15.81 -31.85 -15.67
N SER A 603 17.06 -32.23 -15.91
CA SER A 603 17.40 -33.15 -17.00
C SER A 603 16.89 -34.58 -16.78
N GLN A 604 16.74 -35.01 -15.53
CA GLN A 604 16.14 -36.31 -15.17
C GLN A 604 14.62 -36.25 -15.33
N ASP A 605 13.98 -35.22 -14.79
CA ASP A 605 12.54 -35.00 -14.87
C ASP A 605 12.08 -34.91 -16.33
N LEU A 606 12.81 -34.19 -17.19
CA LEU A 606 12.55 -34.17 -18.64
C LEU A 606 12.69 -35.54 -19.29
N LYS A 607 13.67 -36.35 -18.89
CA LYS A 607 13.84 -37.72 -19.43
C LYS A 607 12.69 -38.62 -19.01
N ASP A 608 12.26 -38.51 -17.76
CA ASP A 608 11.15 -39.29 -17.23
C ASP A 608 9.82 -38.87 -17.86
N GLN A 609 9.63 -37.57 -18.09
CA GLN A 609 8.52 -37.05 -18.88
C GLN A 609 8.53 -37.63 -20.30
N TYR A 610 9.65 -37.57 -21.01
CA TYR A 610 9.75 -38.17 -22.35
C TYR A 610 9.56 -39.69 -22.35
N ARG A 611 9.97 -40.40 -21.29
CA ARG A 611 9.70 -41.84 -21.15
C ARG A 611 8.21 -42.09 -21.01
N ALA A 612 7.52 -41.39 -20.10
CA ALA A 612 6.08 -41.50 -19.90
C ALA A 612 5.30 -41.20 -21.19
N GLU A 613 5.69 -40.17 -21.95
CA GLU A 613 5.08 -39.85 -23.24
C GLU A 613 5.33 -40.91 -24.34
N ASN A 614 6.36 -41.75 -24.19
CA ASN A 614 6.70 -42.80 -25.13
C ASN A 614 6.14 -44.18 -24.73
N GLU A 615 5.66 -44.35 -23.49
CA GLU A 615 5.03 -45.60 -23.03
C GLU A 615 3.78 -45.93 -23.85
N ASP A 616 2.99 -44.90 -24.20
CA ASP A 616 1.87 -45.02 -25.11
C ASP A 616 2.15 -44.29 -26.44
N PRO A 617 2.42 -45.02 -27.55
CA PRO A 617 2.68 -44.40 -28.84
C PRO A 617 1.46 -43.63 -29.42
N THR A 618 0.26 -43.83 -28.87
CA THR A 618 -0.97 -43.12 -29.28
C THR A 618 -1.18 -41.79 -28.54
N PHE A 619 -0.44 -41.54 -27.46
CA PHE A 619 -0.57 -40.33 -26.65
C PHE A 619 -0.14 -39.06 -27.40
N LYS A 620 0.92 -39.15 -28.22
CA LYS A 620 1.50 -37.97 -28.88
C LYS A 620 0.55 -37.38 -29.92
N VAL A 621 0.21 -36.12 -29.71
CA VAL A 621 -0.63 -35.37 -30.63
C VAL A 621 0.18 -34.97 -31.89
N GLY A 622 -0.36 -35.26 -33.07
CA GLY A 622 0.30 -34.91 -34.34
C GLY A 622 0.40 -33.39 -34.56
N LYS A 623 1.42 -32.95 -35.33
CA LYS A 623 1.66 -31.53 -35.65
C LYS A 623 0.43 -30.79 -36.23
N ASN A 624 -0.44 -31.52 -36.95
CA ASN A 624 -1.68 -30.98 -37.49
C ASN A 624 -2.63 -30.43 -36.42
N TRP A 625 -2.59 -30.96 -35.19
CA TRP A 625 -3.41 -30.45 -34.10
C TRP A 625 -2.97 -29.05 -33.67
N TYR A 626 -1.66 -28.83 -33.50
CA TYR A 626 -1.13 -27.50 -33.17
C TYR A 626 -1.48 -26.47 -34.27
N ASN A 627 -1.43 -26.88 -35.54
CA ASN A 627 -1.91 -26.03 -36.64
C ASN A 627 -3.41 -25.75 -36.52
N LYS A 628 -4.23 -26.75 -36.19
CA LYS A 628 -5.68 -26.54 -35.95
C LYS A 628 -5.95 -25.61 -34.78
N VAL A 629 -5.17 -25.69 -33.70
CA VAL A 629 -5.26 -24.77 -32.56
C VAL A 629 -4.98 -23.33 -33.01
N ASN A 630 -3.91 -23.12 -33.80
CA ASN A 630 -3.58 -21.82 -34.36
C ASN A 630 -4.64 -21.29 -35.35
N THR A 631 -5.44 -22.16 -35.99
CA THR A 631 -6.57 -21.70 -36.82
C THR A 631 -7.80 -21.32 -36.02
N VAL A 632 -7.95 -21.81 -34.78
CA VAL A 632 -9.08 -21.50 -33.90
C VAL A 632 -8.82 -20.25 -33.07
N SER A 633 -7.56 -19.88 -32.84
CA SER A 633 -7.21 -18.66 -32.12
C SER A 633 -7.78 -17.43 -32.82
N GLN A 634 -8.45 -16.58 -32.05
CA GLN A 634 -9.02 -15.33 -32.55
C GLN A 634 -7.89 -14.34 -32.90
N PRO A 635 -8.01 -13.58 -34.01
CA PRO A 635 -6.96 -12.68 -34.49
C PRO A 635 -6.96 -11.34 -33.72
N ILE A 636 -6.78 -11.38 -32.40
CA ILE A 636 -6.89 -10.20 -31.53
C ILE A 636 -5.78 -9.19 -31.84
N ASP A 637 -4.52 -9.63 -31.88
CA ASP A 637 -3.37 -8.73 -32.12
C ASP A 637 -3.46 -8.02 -33.47
N GLN A 638 -3.81 -8.77 -34.52
CA GLN A 638 -3.97 -8.23 -35.88
C GLN A 638 -5.14 -7.24 -35.95
N SER A 639 -6.23 -7.54 -35.25
CA SER A 639 -7.39 -6.64 -35.20
C SER A 639 -7.07 -5.33 -34.47
N ASN A 640 -6.32 -5.42 -33.37
CA ASN A 640 -5.87 -4.26 -32.60
C ASN A 640 -4.97 -3.34 -33.42
N GLU A 641 -4.08 -3.87 -34.28
CA GLU A 641 -3.25 -3.04 -35.17
C GLU A 641 -4.06 -2.14 -36.12
N HIS A 642 -5.26 -2.59 -36.51
CA HIS A 642 -6.15 -1.86 -37.41
C HIS A 642 -7.26 -1.05 -36.67
N GLY A 643 -7.38 -1.18 -35.34
CA GLY A 643 -8.41 -0.50 -34.54
C GLY A 643 -9.83 -1.04 -34.80
N ILE A 644 -9.94 -2.31 -35.18
CA ILE A 644 -11.21 -2.98 -35.47
C ILE A 644 -11.45 -4.01 -34.35
N GLY A 645 -12.70 -4.34 -34.05
CA GLY A 645 -13.01 -5.45 -33.14
C GLY A 645 -12.67 -6.80 -33.79
N TRP A 646 -12.12 -7.75 -33.03
CA TRP A 646 -11.66 -9.07 -33.53
C TRP A 646 -12.76 -9.84 -34.27
N GLU A 647 -14.03 -9.63 -33.91
CA GLU A 647 -15.21 -10.20 -34.56
C GLU A 647 -15.35 -9.78 -36.04
N LEU A 648 -14.94 -8.54 -36.35
CA LEU A 648 -15.06 -7.94 -37.68
C LEU A 648 -13.79 -8.09 -38.52
N TYR A 649 -12.68 -8.51 -37.91
CA TYR A 649 -11.41 -8.68 -38.62
C TYR A 649 -11.47 -9.64 -39.83
N PRO A 650 -12.17 -10.80 -39.78
CA PRO A 650 -12.27 -11.68 -40.95
C PRO A 650 -13.02 -11.04 -42.13
N LEU A 651 -13.93 -10.11 -41.86
CA LEU A 651 -14.60 -9.32 -42.90
C LEU A 651 -13.64 -8.26 -43.46
N TYR A 652 -12.91 -7.59 -42.59
CA TYR A 652 -11.87 -6.63 -42.99
C TYR A 652 -10.81 -7.28 -43.89
N GLU A 653 -10.29 -8.46 -43.52
CA GLU A 653 -9.30 -9.19 -44.32
C GLU A 653 -9.84 -9.54 -45.71
N LYS A 654 -11.10 -9.99 -45.80
CA LYS A 654 -11.73 -10.27 -47.11
C LYS A 654 -11.88 -9.00 -47.94
N ILE A 655 -12.27 -7.88 -47.33
CA ILE A 655 -12.39 -6.59 -48.01
C ILE A 655 -11.01 -6.11 -48.47
N ASP A 656 -9.98 -6.16 -47.63
CA ASP A 656 -8.61 -5.76 -47.97
C ASP A 656 -8.05 -6.60 -49.12
N ASN A 657 -8.28 -7.91 -49.11
CA ASN A 657 -7.92 -8.79 -50.21
C ASN A 657 -8.65 -8.44 -51.52
N LEU A 658 -9.94 -8.11 -51.45
CA LEU A 658 -10.69 -7.63 -52.61
C LEU A 658 -10.15 -6.30 -53.13
N THR A 659 -9.82 -5.36 -52.24
CA THR A 659 -9.22 -4.06 -52.59
C THR A 659 -7.89 -4.25 -53.30
N LYS A 660 -7.00 -5.11 -52.78
CA LYS A 660 -5.72 -5.47 -53.42
C LYS A 660 -5.90 -6.10 -54.79
N LEU A 661 -6.91 -6.96 -54.98
CA LEU A 661 -7.23 -7.54 -56.29
C LEU A 661 -7.72 -6.48 -57.27
N VAL A 662 -8.54 -5.53 -56.82
CA VAL A 662 -9.01 -4.41 -57.65
C VAL A 662 -7.84 -3.46 -58.02
N GLU A 663 -6.96 -3.14 -57.08
CA GLU A 663 -5.75 -2.34 -57.35
C GLU A 663 -4.84 -3.03 -58.37
N ASN A 664 -4.59 -4.34 -58.21
CA ASN A 664 -3.81 -5.12 -59.17
C ASN A 664 -4.45 -5.18 -60.57
N LEU A 665 -5.79 -5.21 -60.65
CA LEU A 665 -6.50 -5.16 -61.94
C LEU A 665 -6.39 -3.77 -62.57
N LYS A 666 -6.52 -2.71 -61.77
CA LYS A 666 -6.34 -1.32 -62.23
C LYS A 666 -4.91 -1.06 -62.72
N GLU A 667 -3.90 -1.61 -62.05
CA GLU A 667 -2.51 -1.53 -62.52
C GLU A 667 -2.28 -2.32 -63.82
N LYS A 668 -3.00 -3.42 -64.04
CA LYS A 668 -2.95 -4.20 -65.28
C LYS A 668 -3.72 -3.56 -66.44
N GLU A 669 -4.74 -2.73 -66.18
CA GLU A 669 -5.43 -1.96 -67.22
C GLU A 669 -4.68 -0.66 -67.59
N ASN A 670 -3.89 -0.10 -66.67
CA ASN A 670 -3.08 1.10 -66.91
C ASN A 670 -1.72 0.79 -67.58
N ASN A 671 -1.29 -0.47 -67.61
CA ASN A 671 -0.14 -0.97 -68.37
C ASN A 671 -0.62 -1.64 -69.66
#